data_AF-A0A2M9HSC2-F1
#
_entry.id   AF-A0A2M9HSC2-F1
#
_cell.length_a   1.000
_cell.length_b   1.000
_cell.length_c   1.000
_cell.angle_alpha   90.00
_cell.angle_beta   90.00
_cell.angle_gamma   90.00
#
_symmetry.space_group_name_H-M   'P 1'
#
loop_
_entity.id
_entity.type
_entity.pdbx_description
1 polymer ?
#
loop_
_entity_poly.entity_id
_entity_poly.type
_entity_poly.pdbx_seq_one_letter_code
_entity_poly.pdbx_strand_id
1 'polypeptide(L)'
;MHINDFVNNGHDGVTIAKRGAMMMIAACDNESEAVRMALTNLANDLQSVSGAEIRLGSDTSAASIVVGTIGTSRIIDDAAQAGVIDLTKLKDSDGRWRWEGYTIQTAEGKVWIAGTDRRGTIYGIYDFVEACGVSPWTWWADVPVHECDVIEVDARATVTEWPSVQYRGVFINDEEEFYDWAVEHTADGTIGPETYRKFFELVLRLKGNYVWPAMHVGAFGDDPRNGDLAERMGVVIGTTHCDMLMRSNQHEWDPWAKSQGEDIKYDYSLEGHNREKIQQYWREGVDRNRNHEVTWTVGMRGIHDTGFVTRAIDGDMHLSEEQKHRARVELLGKVIADQRQILHEEIGERADHDLQLFVPYKEVLPLYDDGLNLPEDIMILWANDNYGYMRRFPSLEERKRKGGHGLYYHSSYWAPTDSYLATSSTPLTLMENELMKSWDNGIRRMWIDNIGGLKPMEQEMEYFLYLAWHAGEPEANTDIEDYVAAWFDRTFSGGHGHRAARIYTRYYQLNNMRKPENLEEGCFSQTAYGDEYGRHVDELRELYAETNELWKQLPEREQDAFFELFAVKIHFSYLVNAQFYHADRSLLAEREGKTAAQDRHLALSRRYELQKRALIAYYNKHLANGKWDRMFTPDDFPPPATALNPAARPALAVGKAGLGVTIWGSDAGADAQDVLEFWPDGQLDKWIEIYSTGAAGLPFSIETSEPWIRVTCTTGVVDAERRIGVHVDAGDVAPDSRGRIVVHDSASGESHAIEVRVANVGHPDQGFFGSVEADGYVSIDPSRPDVESYGHHTCWNPVPYLGRFGNPAMEARSGLEASPADPNMDPAYIGYHIWLHNDCVPQLELHRIPTLDSTGRIRVGVRIDDLPIIEVETATVDEHIGAWETSKLDNIERIRTYLPYLKAGEHVIRLYVIDNYVTLDKIVLYTTARRASNLGPQFSMVVGCAPRFMVESDPCQGVVDSLNRDLAACYGLAASEIPLPKVASIAARYWNSDTTFKRFATREPAILGEARYPVEPDEGKNILRRIPSDMPVEHDGVLAFEAESALLNNASAWLTPALDGPGAWRHVQAETDGGTGLAMRAEPNRGEWNPVSWTIETAPRMNYRVAVTTAGRYHVWLYAEVDSKMQDMCWISVDGSVQPAAEHCSGHGLWAFGLRYIWHWTELSSIELSAGIHDLGLLAGSGGVRIDRVYLTRGDELPPMDNEWKSTV
;
A
#
# COMPACT_ATOMS: atom_id res chain seq x y z
N MET A 1 14.37 27.83 15.96
CA MET A 1 15.77 27.74 16.45
C MET A 1 15.83 26.43 17.19
N HIS A 2 16.49 25.44 16.61
CA HIS A 2 16.59 24.11 17.17
C HIS A 2 17.95 23.94 17.84
N ILE A 3 18.08 22.95 18.73
CA ILE A 3 19.36 22.69 19.40
C ILE A 3 20.48 22.33 18.41
N ASN A 4 20.13 21.76 17.25
CA ASN A 4 21.03 21.49 16.12
C ASN A 4 21.76 22.75 15.63
N ASP A 5 21.15 23.93 15.77
CA ASP A 5 21.77 25.21 15.38
C ASP A 5 22.95 25.59 16.31
N PHE A 6 23.06 24.99 17.50
CA PHE A 6 24.00 25.38 18.55
C PHE A 6 25.06 24.32 18.87
N VAL A 7 24.85 23.06 18.53
CA VAL A 7 25.83 21.98 18.74
C VAL A 7 26.88 22.02 17.63
N ASN A 8 28.16 22.04 18.00
CA ASN A 8 29.33 22.04 17.11
C ASN A 8 29.39 23.16 16.06
N ASN A 9 28.59 24.21 16.22
CA ASN A 9 28.41 25.30 15.24
C ASN A 9 28.87 26.70 15.71
N GLY A 10 29.39 26.82 16.95
CA GLY A 10 29.74 28.10 17.58
C GLY A 10 31.24 28.35 17.79
N HIS A 11 31.62 29.62 17.98
CA HIS A 11 32.92 30.03 18.54
C HIS A 11 32.70 30.35 20.03
N ASP A 12 33.52 29.78 20.93
CA ASP A 12 33.43 29.86 22.40
C ASP A 12 32.30 29.01 23.04
N GLY A 13 32.24 27.70 22.73
CA GLY A 13 31.24 26.77 23.27
C GLY A 13 31.62 26.10 24.61
N VAL A 14 30.62 25.55 25.30
CA VAL A 14 30.78 24.65 26.45
C VAL A 14 31.12 23.25 25.94
N THR A 15 32.30 22.74 26.27
CA THR A 15 32.67 21.35 25.96
C THR A 15 31.89 20.40 26.87
N ILE A 16 31.00 19.59 26.30
CA ILE A 16 30.22 18.60 27.06
C ILE A 16 30.80 17.19 26.99
N ALA A 17 31.50 16.84 25.92
CA ALA A 17 32.19 15.56 25.76
C ALA A 17 33.48 15.72 24.93
N LYS A 18 34.51 14.93 25.28
CA LYS A 18 35.80 14.94 24.56
C LYS A 18 36.48 13.58 24.66
N ARG A 19 36.95 13.05 23.52
CA ARG A 19 37.59 11.74 23.43
C ARG A 19 38.70 11.58 24.47
N GLY A 20 38.62 10.51 25.27
CA GLY A 20 39.60 10.19 26.31
C GLY A 20 39.57 11.09 27.55
N ALA A 21 38.65 12.06 27.64
CA ALA A 21 38.39 12.81 28.86
C ALA A 21 37.28 12.17 29.69
N MET A 22 37.24 12.48 30.99
CA MET A 22 36.14 12.12 31.87
C MET A 22 35.24 13.34 32.08
N MET A 23 33.95 13.19 31.83
CA MET A 23 32.93 14.23 31.96
C MET A 23 31.82 13.78 32.91
N MET A 24 31.19 14.75 33.58
CA MET A 24 30.12 14.50 34.54
C MET A 24 28.80 15.12 34.07
N ILE A 25 27.71 14.38 34.23
CA ILE A 25 26.33 14.86 34.13
C ILE A 25 25.75 14.89 35.54
N ALA A 26 25.18 16.02 35.94
CA ALA A 26 24.51 16.17 37.23
C ALA A 26 22.98 16.08 37.11
N ALA A 27 22.35 15.28 37.97
CA ALA A 27 20.91 15.24 38.18
C ALA A 27 20.59 14.95 39.66
N CYS A 28 19.36 15.22 40.10
CA CYS A 28 18.95 14.90 41.48
C CYS A 28 18.61 13.39 41.63
N ASP A 29 18.93 12.81 42.79
CA ASP A 29 18.67 11.38 43.07
C ASP A 29 17.15 11.04 43.07
N ASN A 30 16.29 12.02 43.33
CA ASN A 30 14.83 11.87 43.41
C ASN A 30 14.09 12.03 42.07
N GLU A 31 14.80 12.12 40.94
CA GLU A 31 14.17 12.05 39.61
C GLU A 31 13.35 10.75 39.43
N SER A 32 12.39 10.78 38.51
CA SER A 32 11.60 9.58 38.19
C SER A 32 12.46 8.46 37.58
N GLU A 33 12.02 7.21 37.66
CA GLU A 33 12.73 6.10 37.01
C GLU A 33 12.87 6.32 35.49
N ALA A 34 11.83 6.85 34.85
CA ALA A 34 11.84 7.22 33.44
C ALA A 34 12.98 8.19 33.08
N VAL A 35 13.15 9.25 33.87
CA VAL A 35 14.23 10.23 33.68
C VAL A 35 15.60 9.61 33.96
N ARG A 36 15.74 8.74 34.97
CA ARG A 36 17.00 8.03 35.23
C ARG A 36 17.40 7.09 34.08
N MET A 37 16.43 6.45 33.44
CA MET A 37 16.69 5.64 32.25
C MET A 37 17.18 6.51 31.09
N ALA A 38 16.52 7.64 30.83
CA ALA A 38 16.97 8.60 29.80
C ALA A 38 18.34 9.20 30.11
N LEU A 39 18.68 9.47 31.38
CA LEU A 39 20.04 9.90 31.79
C LEU A 39 21.10 8.84 31.51
N THR A 40 20.75 7.57 31.67
CA THR A 40 21.65 6.46 31.31
C THR A 40 21.87 6.42 29.80
N ASN A 41 20.81 6.60 29.01
CA ASN A 41 20.89 6.70 27.56
C ASN A 41 21.73 7.91 27.12
N LEU A 42 21.53 9.10 27.73
CA LEU A 42 22.35 10.29 27.49
C LEU A 42 23.85 10.01 27.69
N ALA A 43 24.22 9.36 28.79
CA ALA A 43 25.62 9.05 29.07
C ALA A 43 26.20 8.07 28.03
N ASN A 44 25.45 7.03 27.67
CA ASN A 44 25.87 6.04 26.69
C ASN A 44 25.98 6.63 25.26
N ASP A 45 25.03 7.48 24.88
CA ASP A 45 24.96 8.13 23.56
C ASP A 45 26.10 9.14 23.39
N LEU A 46 26.39 9.97 24.41
CA LEU A 46 27.55 10.87 24.36
C LEU A 46 28.87 10.09 24.34
N GLN A 47 28.93 8.94 25.02
CA GLN A 47 30.09 8.05 24.96
C GLN A 47 30.24 7.41 23.58
N SER A 48 29.16 7.00 22.91
CA SER A 48 29.21 6.40 21.57
C SER A 48 29.64 7.41 20.50
N VAL A 49 29.19 8.67 20.62
CA VAL A 49 29.61 9.77 19.73
C VAL A 49 31.07 10.13 19.93
N SER A 50 31.52 10.32 21.18
CA SER A 50 32.79 11.00 21.46
C SER A 50 33.93 10.10 21.95
N GLY A 51 33.62 8.89 22.43
CA GLY A 51 34.59 8.05 23.15
C GLY A 51 35.05 8.65 24.49
N ALA A 52 34.33 9.62 25.05
CA ALA A 52 34.56 10.14 26.40
C ALA A 52 34.04 9.16 27.48
N GLU A 53 34.63 9.20 28.68
CA GLU A 53 34.05 8.53 29.85
C GLU A 53 33.00 9.46 30.47
N ILE A 54 31.71 9.13 30.33
CA ILE A 54 30.62 9.91 30.90
C ILE A 54 30.14 9.29 32.20
N ARG A 55 30.05 10.08 33.27
CA ARG A 55 29.58 9.62 34.59
C ARG A 55 28.40 10.44 35.08
N LEU A 56 27.42 9.75 35.66
CA LEU A 56 26.27 10.36 36.31
C LEU A 56 26.57 10.65 37.78
N GLY A 57 26.11 11.79 38.29
CA GLY A 57 26.20 12.13 39.71
C GLY A 57 25.26 13.27 40.09
N SER A 58 25.41 13.79 41.30
CA SER A 58 24.63 14.92 41.83
C SER A 58 25.46 16.19 42.09
N ASP A 59 26.78 16.11 41.92
CA ASP A 59 27.69 17.25 42.07
C ASP A 59 27.70 18.14 40.82
N THR A 60 27.10 19.31 40.93
CA THR A 60 27.02 20.28 39.83
C THR A 60 28.32 21.04 39.59
N SER A 61 29.30 20.99 40.49
CA SER A 61 30.55 21.76 40.36
C SER A 61 31.50 21.19 39.31
N ALA A 62 31.49 19.86 39.15
CA ALA A 62 32.30 19.14 38.17
C ALA A 62 31.53 18.78 36.88
N ALA A 63 30.22 19.08 36.81
CA ALA A 63 29.36 18.70 35.70
C ALA A 63 29.35 19.72 34.56
N SER A 64 29.41 19.21 33.33
CA SER A 64 29.25 20.00 32.09
C SER A 64 27.79 20.07 31.65
N ILE A 65 26.98 19.09 32.05
CA ILE A 65 25.54 19.04 31.79
C ILE A 65 24.79 18.89 33.12
N VAL A 66 23.71 19.65 33.30
CA VAL A 66 22.79 19.55 34.44
C VAL A 66 21.39 19.28 33.90
N VAL A 67 20.75 18.21 34.38
CA VAL A 67 19.43 17.79 33.92
C VAL A 67 18.47 17.67 35.09
N GLY A 68 17.21 18.06 34.93
CA GLY A 68 16.18 17.72 35.89
C GLY A 68 14.77 18.16 35.53
N THR A 69 13.81 17.62 36.28
CA THR A 69 12.38 17.92 36.14
C THR A 69 11.98 19.02 37.11
N ILE A 70 11.32 20.07 36.64
CA ILE A 70 10.88 21.22 37.44
C ILE A 70 9.99 20.74 38.60
N GLY A 71 10.21 21.28 39.80
CA GLY A 71 9.51 20.89 41.03
C GLY A 71 9.92 19.52 41.62
N THR A 72 10.67 18.71 40.88
CA THR A 72 11.31 17.48 41.38
C THR A 72 12.78 17.73 41.69
N SER A 73 13.50 18.39 40.77
CA SER A 73 14.91 18.72 40.88
C SER A 73 15.12 20.06 41.58
N ARG A 74 15.62 20.01 42.81
CA ARG A 74 16.03 21.22 43.53
C ARG A 74 17.15 21.97 42.82
N ILE A 75 18.02 21.27 42.09
CA ILE A 75 19.12 21.88 41.33
C ILE A 75 18.55 22.82 40.25
N ILE A 76 17.50 22.38 39.54
CA ILE A 76 16.82 23.19 38.52
C ILE A 76 16.03 24.33 39.16
N ASP A 77 15.27 24.06 40.23
CA ASP A 77 14.46 25.07 40.90
C ASP A 77 15.31 26.20 41.50
N ASP A 78 16.44 25.87 42.14
CA ASP A 78 17.38 26.84 42.72
C ASP A 78 18.07 27.66 41.62
N ALA A 79 18.45 27.03 40.49
CA ALA A 79 19.04 27.73 39.34
C ALA A 79 18.06 28.71 38.70
N ALA A 80 16.79 28.32 38.55
CA ALA A 80 15.74 29.20 38.05
C ALA A 80 15.46 30.35 39.03
N GLN A 81 15.41 30.08 40.34
CA GLN A 81 15.21 31.12 41.36
C GLN A 81 16.37 32.12 41.41
N ALA A 82 17.61 31.66 41.19
CA ALA A 82 18.80 32.49 41.11
C ALA A 82 18.92 33.26 39.78
N GLY A 83 18.05 33.00 38.80
CA GLY A 83 18.09 33.63 37.48
C GLY A 83 19.19 33.11 36.56
N VAL A 84 19.71 31.90 36.82
CA VAL A 84 20.72 31.23 35.98
C VAL A 84 20.10 30.70 34.69
N ILE A 85 18.88 30.17 34.78
CA ILE A 85 18.06 29.70 33.65
C ILE A 85 16.70 30.39 33.64
N ASP A 86 16.15 30.66 32.46
CA ASP A 86 14.83 31.29 32.30
C ASP A 86 13.76 30.25 31.93
N LEU A 87 12.81 30.02 32.84
CA LEU A 87 11.71 29.08 32.63
C LEU A 87 10.41 29.78 32.17
N THR A 88 10.44 31.08 31.89
CA THR A 88 9.22 31.87 31.63
C THR A 88 8.46 31.38 30.40
N LYS A 89 9.17 31.01 29.32
CA LYS A 89 8.57 30.52 28.06
C LYS A 89 7.86 29.17 28.19
N LEU A 90 8.21 28.37 29.19
CA LEU A 90 7.58 27.08 29.49
C LEU A 90 6.20 27.22 30.14
N LYS A 91 5.77 28.44 30.42
CA LYS A 91 4.43 28.73 30.91
C LYS A 91 3.52 29.23 29.78
N ASP A 92 2.27 28.81 29.83
CA ASP A 92 1.22 29.39 28.99
C ASP A 92 0.81 30.78 29.49
N SER A 93 -0.15 31.41 28.80
CA SER A 93 -0.67 32.74 29.17
C SER A 93 -1.33 32.79 30.55
N ASP A 94 -1.76 31.65 31.08
CA ASP A 94 -2.40 31.52 32.39
C ASP A 94 -1.37 31.17 33.50
N GLY A 95 -0.09 31.07 33.14
CA GLY A 95 0.99 30.75 34.06
C GLY A 95 1.11 29.27 34.41
N ARG A 96 0.41 28.38 33.70
CA ARG A 96 0.51 26.93 33.87
C ARG A 96 1.68 26.40 33.06
N TRP A 97 2.33 25.35 33.55
CA TRP A 97 3.35 24.67 32.78
C TRP A 97 2.76 24.07 31.51
N ARG A 98 3.45 24.26 30.39
CA ARG A 98 3.12 23.58 29.14
C ARG A 98 3.39 22.09 29.30
N TRP A 99 2.43 21.28 28.86
CA TRP A 99 2.52 19.82 28.85
C TRP A 99 3.77 19.38 28.10
N GLU A 100 4.61 18.54 28.72
CA GLU A 100 5.82 17.95 28.12
C GLU A 100 6.80 18.97 27.52
N GLY A 101 6.74 20.22 28.00
CA GLY A 101 7.65 21.26 27.57
C GLY A 101 9.04 21.13 28.19
N TYR A 102 10.08 21.56 27.48
CA TYR A 102 11.43 21.59 27.99
C TYR A 102 12.26 22.76 27.46
N THR A 103 13.38 23.02 28.11
CA THR A 103 14.36 23.98 27.65
C THR A 103 15.78 23.46 27.77
N ILE A 104 16.62 23.80 26.79
CA ILE A 104 18.06 23.57 26.77
C ILE A 104 18.74 24.94 26.76
N GLN A 105 19.51 25.24 27.80
CA GLN A 105 20.16 26.55 27.97
C GLN A 105 21.63 26.41 28.34
N THR A 106 22.49 27.26 27.80
CA THR A 106 23.86 27.39 28.29
C THR A 106 23.97 28.56 29.26
N ALA A 107 24.46 28.28 30.47
CA ALA A 107 24.67 29.28 31.50
C ALA A 107 25.78 28.83 32.46
N GLU A 108 26.61 29.79 32.89
CA GLU A 108 27.74 29.55 33.81
C GLU A 108 28.69 28.42 33.37
N GLY A 109 28.91 28.27 32.06
CA GLY A 109 29.80 27.25 31.50
C GLY A 109 29.24 25.83 31.52
N LYS A 110 27.91 25.67 31.59
CA LYS A 110 27.21 24.38 31.60
C LYS A 110 26.03 24.39 30.64
N VAL A 111 25.61 23.21 30.21
CA VAL A 111 24.33 22.99 29.52
C VAL A 111 23.30 22.56 30.55
N TRP A 112 22.16 23.24 30.60
CA TRP A 112 21.03 22.98 31.48
C TRP A 112 19.87 22.43 30.67
N ILE A 113 19.35 21.26 31.04
CA ILE A 113 18.17 20.62 30.44
C ILE A 113 17.09 20.56 31.51
N ALA A 114 16.00 21.30 31.32
CA ALA A 114 14.91 21.37 32.29
C ALA A 114 13.56 21.06 31.62
N GLY A 115 12.86 20.04 32.12
CA GLY A 115 11.51 19.67 31.66
C GLY A 115 10.42 20.06 32.64
N THR A 116 9.21 20.36 32.14
CA THR A 116 8.04 20.66 32.97
C THR A 116 7.46 19.43 33.67
N ASP A 117 7.70 18.24 33.11
CA ASP A 117 7.33 16.93 33.64
C ASP A 117 8.35 15.86 33.22
N ARG A 118 8.11 14.59 33.60
CA ARG A 118 9.03 13.47 33.32
C ARG A 118 9.34 13.33 31.82
N ARG A 119 8.34 13.51 30.95
CA ARG A 119 8.49 13.33 29.51
C ARG A 119 9.12 14.55 28.85
N GLY A 120 8.80 15.77 29.30
CA GLY A 120 9.52 16.97 28.89
C GLY A 120 11.04 16.84 29.14
N THR A 121 11.43 16.37 30.32
CA THR A 121 12.86 16.13 30.63
C THR A 121 13.47 15.07 29.71
N ILE A 122 12.74 13.99 29.42
CA ILE A 122 13.17 12.94 28.47
C ILE A 122 13.35 13.50 27.06
N TYR A 123 12.42 14.31 26.56
CA TYR A 123 12.51 14.91 25.22
C TYR A 123 13.67 15.90 25.12
N GLY A 124 13.92 16.71 26.15
CA GLY A 124 15.10 17.57 26.17
C GLY A 124 16.41 16.79 26.15
N ILE A 125 16.45 15.59 26.74
CA ILE A 125 17.59 14.67 26.64
C ILE A 125 17.72 14.13 25.21
N TYR A 126 16.63 13.63 24.63
CA TYR A 126 16.68 12.96 23.32
C TYR A 126 16.92 13.93 22.16
N ASP A 127 16.33 15.13 22.20
CA ASP A 127 16.59 16.22 21.25
C ASP A 127 18.07 16.64 21.32
N PHE A 128 18.66 16.67 22.53
CA PHE A 128 20.07 16.99 22.71
C PHE A 128 21.02 15.92 22.14
N VAL A 129 20.75 14.61 22.33
CA VAL A 129 21.63 13.57 21.77
C VAL A 129 21.46 13.38 20.27
N GLU A 130 20.26 13.63 19.73
CA GLU A 130 20.06 13.71 18.28
C GLU A 130 20.94 14.79 17.68
N ALA A 131 20.95 15.99 18.29
CA ALA A 131 21.83 17.09 17.92
C ALA A 131 23.33 16.77 18.03
N CYS A 132 23.69 15.86 18.93
CA CYS A 132 25.07 15.38 19.09
C CYS A 132 25.46 14.34 18.04
N GLY A 133 24.53 13.81 17.25
CA GLY A 133 24.79 12.86 16.16
C GLY A 133 24.28 11.43 16.39
N VAL A 134 23.31 11.22 17.29
CA VAL A 134 22.68 9.90 17.52
C VAL A 134 21.26 9.87 16.96
N SER A 135 21.07 9.19 15.84
CA SER A 135 19.74 9.01 15.24
C SER A 135 18.82 8.17 16.15
N PRO A 136 17.50 8.49 16.23
CA PRO A 136 16.50 7.60 16.81
C PRO A 136 16.53 6.17 16.25
N TRP A 137 16.95 6.03 14.99
CA TRP A 137 16.99 4.79 14.23
C TRP A 137 18.28 4.00 14.37
N THR A 138 19.23 4.43 15.23
CA THR A 138 20.52 3.75 15.43
C THR A 138 20.35 2.25 15.70
N TRP A 139 19.37 1.87 16.51
CA TRP A 139 19.09 0.46 16.80
C TRP A 139 18.05 -0.15 15.88
N TRP A 140 17.04 0.61 15.43
CA TRP A 140 15.92 0.06 14.65
C TRP A 140 16.13 0.02 13.14
N ALA A 141 17.17 0.68 12.63
CA ALA A 141 17.52 0.66 11.21
C ALA A 141 19.02 0.93 10.96
N ASP A 142 19.86 0.47 11.91
CA ASP A 142 21.33 0.43 11.82
C ASP A 142 22.02 1.74 11.39
N VAL A 143 21.36 2.87 11.61
CA VAL A 143 21.92 4.20 11.30
C VAL A 143 23.18 4.39 12.14
N PRO A 144 24.36 4.60 11.53
CA PRO A 144 25.59 4.72 12.28
C PRO A 144 25.61 6.01 13.09
N VAL A 145 26.18 5.94 14.29
CA VAL A 145 26.42 7.13 15.12
C VAL A 145 27.43 8.05 14.41
N HIS A 146 27.12 9.34 14.33
CA HIS A 146 28.04 10.34 13.79
C HIS A 146 29.11 10.69 14.83
N GLU A 147 30.23 9.96 14.79
CA GLU A 147 31.34 10.19 15.73
C GLU A 147 31.95 11.59 15.63
N CYS A 148 32.28 12.18 16.78
CA CYS A 148 32.98 13.45 16.88
C CYS A 148 33.92 13.50 18.09
N ASP A 149 35.18 13.93 17.90
CA ASP A 149 36.20 13.94 18.97
C ASP A 149 35.88 14.90 20.12
N VAL A 150 35.13 15.97 19.86
CA VAL A 150 34.74 16.99 20.83
C VAL A 150 33.32 17.43 20.51
N ILE A 151 32.45 17.43 21.52
CA ILE A 151 31.10 17.97 21.41
C ILE A 151 31.07 19.29 22.19
N GLU A 152 30.73 20.38 21.51
CA GLU A 152 30.63 21.72 22.07
C GLU A 152 29.25 22.32 21.80
N VAL A 153 28.70 23.08 22.75
CA VAL A 153 27.43 23.82 22.59
C VAL A 153 27.71 25.31 22.70
N ASP A 154 27.22 26.13 21.77
CA ASP A 154 27.35 27.60 21.82
C ASP A 154 26.93 28.13 23.20
N ALA A 155 27.77 28.98 23.81
CA ALA A 155 27.55 29.51 25.16
C ALA A 155 26.33 30.43 25.32
N ARG A 156 25.57 30.67 24.24
CA ARG A 156 24.31 31.43 24.21
C ARG A 156 23.12 30.57 23.76
N ALA A 157 23.30 29.25 23.64
CA ALA A 157 22.22 28.34 23.29
C ALA A 157 21.04 28.52 24.26
N THR A 158 19.85 28.73 23.72
CA THR A 158 18.59 28.79 24.46
C THR A 158 17.47 28.31 23.55
N VAL A 159 17.04 27.07 23.79
CA VAL A 159 15.96 26.40 23.06
C VAL A 159 14.83 26.12 24.04
N THR A 160 13.59 26.32 23.63
CA THR A 160 12.39 26.00 24.42
C THR A 160 11.34 25.44 23.49
N GLU A 161 10.86 24.24 23.79
CA GLU A 161 10.03 23.42 22.90
C GLU A 161 8.92 22.73 23.71
N TRP A 162 7.80 22.41 23.06
CA TRP A 162 6.67 21.64 23.61
C TRP A 162 5.80 21.11 22.46
N PRO A 163 5.05 20.02 22.64
CA PRO A 163 4.21 19.48 21.58
C PRO A 163 2.93 20.29 21.33
N SER A 164 2.48 20.32 20.07
CA SER A 164 1.15 20.82 19.68
C SER A 164 0.02 19.85 20.02
N VAL A 165 0.19 18.56 19.74
CA VAL A 165 -0.79 17.50 20.06
C VAL A 165 -0.42 16.82 21.38
N GLN A 166 -1.37 16.69 22.30
CA GLN A 166 -1.09 16.20 23.67
C GLN A 166 -0.70 14.72 23.73
N TYR A 167 -1.41 13.85 23.02
CA TYR A 167 -1.12 12.42 22.92
C TYR A 167 -0.72 12.09 21.48
N ARG A 168 0.51 11.61 21.29
CA ARG A 168 1.11 11.37 19.98
C ARG A 168 1.63 9.96 19.97
N GLY A 169 1.07 9.12 19.12
CA GLY A 169 1.30 7.70 19.25
C GLY A 169 1.25 6.91 17.96
N VAL A 170 1.55 5.63 18.15
CA VAL A 170 1.59 4.63 17.10
C VAL A 170 0.88 3.38 17.57
N PHE A 171 0.34 2.63 16.62
CA PHE A 171 -0.29 1.35 16.81
C PHE A 171 0.52 0.29 16.08
N ILE A 172 1.12 -0.64 16.86
CA ILE A 172 1.66 -1.88 16.31
C ILE A 172 0.47 -2.78 15.99
N ASN A 173 0.22 -2.99 14.70
CA ASN A 173 -0.89 -3.79 14.17
C ASN A 173 -0.37 -4.64 13.01
N ASP A 174 -1.14 -5.62 12.55
CA ASP A 174 -0.74 -6.47 11.42
C ASP A 174 0.71 -6.99 11.62
N GLU A 175 1.00 -7.37 12.86
CA GLU A 175 2.34 -7.39 13.42
C GLU A 175 3.02 -8.77 13.33
N GLU A 176 2.55 -9.66 12.48
CA GLU A 176 3.00 -11.04 12.46
C GLU A 176 4.48 -11.20 12.09
N GLU A 177 5.01 -10.40 11.18
CA GLU A 177 6.45 -10.34 10.91
C GLU A 177 7.24 -9.80 12.12
N PHE A 178 6.71 -8.79 12.80
CA PHE A 178 7.33 -8.22 14.01
C PHE A 178 7.36 -9.24 15.15
N TYR A 179 6.30 -10.02 15.30
CA TYR A 179 6.22 -11.13 16.24
C TYR A 179 7.18 -12.26 15.90
N ASP A 180 7.18 -12.73 14.64
CA ASP A 180 8.07 -13.81 14.20
C ASP A 180 9.55 -13.40 14.34
N TRP A 181 9.88 -12.13 14.07
CA TRP A 181 11.19 -11.56 14.34
C TRP A 181 11.50 -11.53 15.85
N ALA A 182 10.59 -11.05 16.69
CA ALA A 182 10.83 -10.93 18.14
C ALA A 182 11.02 -12.30 18.79
N VAL A 183 10.25 -13.31 18.39
CA VAL A 183 10.37 -14.69 18.88
C VAL A 183 11.71 -15.31 18.51
N GLU A 184 12.24 -15.01 17.32
CA GLU A 184 13.55 -15.51 16.88
C GLU A 184 14.72 -14.80 17.58
N HIS A 185 14.59 -13.50 17.85
CA HIS A 185 15.70 -12.65 18.28
C HIS A 185 15.75 -12.32 19.78
N THR A 186 14.70 -12.65 20.55
CA THR A 186 14.62 -12.35 21.98
C THR A 186 14.33 -13.59 22.82
N ALA A 187 14.62 -13.52 24.12
CA ALA A 187 14.42 -14.65 25.03
C ALA A 187 12.97 -14.77 25.55
N ASP A 188 12.11 -13.79 25.28
CA ASP A 188 10.76 -13.73 25.85
C ASP A 188 9.76 -14.68 25.16
N GLY A 189 10.02 -15.10 23.91
CA GLY A 189 9.12 -15.97 23.15
C GLY A 189 7.77 -15.32 22.80
N THR A 190 7.71 -14.00 22.85
CA THR A 190 6.63 -13.11 22.43
C THR A 190 7.27 -11.76 22.07
N ILE A 191 6.48 -10.71 21.79
CA ILE A 191 7.02 -9.39 21.47
C ILE A 191 7.80 -8.80 22.65
N GLY A 192 7.30 -8.84 23.88
CA GLY A 192 7.97 -8.17 25.00
C GLY A 192 8.13 -9.01 26.27
N PRO A 193 8.78 -8.43 27.30
CA PRO A 193 9.17 -7.02 27.43
C PRO A 193 10.45 -6.56 26.71
N GLU A 194 11.33 -7.44 26.23
CA GLU A 194 12.63 -7.04 25.63
C GLU A 194 12.47 -6.16 24.39
N THR A 195 11.63 -6.54 23.42
CA THR A 195 11.38 -5.70 22.24
C THR A 195 10.61 -4.44 22.58
N TYR A 196 9.59 -4.52 23.45
CA TYR A 196 8.84 -3.34 23.89
C TYR A 196 9.74 -2.29 24.55
N ARG A 197 10.80 -2.69 25.27
CA ARG A 197 11.78 -1.74 25.80
C ARG A 197 12.44 -0.92 24.70
N LYS A 198 12.87 -1.58 23.61
CA LYS A 198 13.50 -0.92 22.47
C LYS A 198 12.50 -0.08 21.67
N PHE A 199 11.26 -0.55 21.55
CA PHE A 199 10.21 0.18 20.86
C PHE A 199 9.76 1.43 21.63
N PHE A 200 9.56 1.33 22.96
CA PHE A 200 9.22 2.48 23.80
C PHE A 200 10.33 3.54 23.81
N GLU A 201 11.60 3.12 23.78
CA GLU A 201 12.72 4.05 23.61
C GLU A 201 12.64 4.78 22.27
N LEU A 202 12.35 4.07 21.17
CA LEU A 202 12.16 4.68 19.83
C LEU A 202 11.04 5.72 19.84
N VAL A 203 9.85 5.35 20.36
CA VAL A 203 8.70 6.26 20.45
C VAL A 203 9.07 7.53 21.22
N LEU A 204 9.79 7.41 22.34
CA LEU A 204 10.22 8.58 23.12
C LEU A 204 11.30 9.41 22.41
N ARG A 205 12.24 8.77 21.68
CA ARG A 205 13.25 9.46 20.86
C ARG A 205 12.60 10.27 19.74
N LEU A 206 11.55 9.74 19.12
CA LEU A 206 10.72 10.43 18.13
C LEU A 206 9.67 11.38 18.76
N LYS A 207 9.81 11.71 20.05
CA LYS A 207 8.94 12.64 20.79
C LYS A 207 7.45 12.22 20.84
N GLY A 208 7.15 10.94 20.62
CA GLY A 208 5.87 10.30 20.92
C GLY A 208 5.72 9.95 22.41
N ASN A 209 4.49 9.72 22.87
CA ASN A 209 4.19 9.32 24.25
C ASN A 209 3.13 8.23 24.39
N TYR A 210 2.49 7.81 23.30
CA TYR A 210 1.31 6.94 23.34
C TYR A 210 1.48 5.73 22.44
N VAL A 211 1.06 4.55 22.90
CA VAL A 211 1.17 3.29 22.14
C VAL A 211 -0.11 2.47 22.27
N TRP A 212 -0.62 2.02 21.13
CA TRP A 212 -1.45 0.82 21.07
C TRP A 212 -0.54 -0.38 20.78
N PRO A 213 -0.46 -1.35 21.70
CA PRO A 213 0.39 -2.51 21.53
C PRO A 213 -0.24 -3.53 20.57
N ALA A 214 0.61 -4.46 20.10
CA ALA A 214 0.22 -5.64 19.33
C ALA A 214 -0.95 -6.39 19.98
N MET A 215 -1.87 -6.87 19.14
CA MET A 215 -3.13 -7.49 19.57
C MET A 215 -3.59 -8.68 18.71
N HIS A 216 -2.98 -8.93 17.55
CA HIS A 216 -3.32 -10.04 16.64
C HIS A 216 -2.62 -11.35 17.01
N VAL A 217 -1.39 -11.28 17.54
CA VAL A 217 -0.56 -12.47 17.87
C VAL A 217 -0.57 -12.88 19.35
N GLY A 218 -1.10 -12.01 20.22
CA GLY A 218 -1.21 -12.21 21.66
C GLY A 218 -1.81 -10.97 22.34
N ALA A 219 -1.94 -10.97 23.68
CA ALA A 219 -2.35 -9.77 24.41
C ALA A 219 -1.16 -9.14 25.14
N PHE A 220 -1.02 -7.81 25.04
CA PHE A 220 -0.02 -7.05 25.81
C PHE A 220 -0.04 -7.36 27.31
N GLY A 221 -1.25 -7.57 27.85
CA GLY A 221 -1.47 -7.87 29.25
C GLY A 221 -1.28 -9.34 29.66
N ASP A 222 -0.91 -10.23 28.74
CA ASP A 222 -0.54 -11.62 29.05
C ASP A 222 0.74 -11.68 29.89
N ASP A 223 1.65 -10.72 29.66
CA ASP A 223 2.81 -10.48 30.53
C ASP A 223 2.67 -9.15 31.28
N PRO A 224 2.43 -9.16 32.61
CA PRO A 224 2.27 -7.93 33.39
C PRO A 224 3.51 -7.04 33.38
N ARG A 225 4.70 -7.60 33.09
CA ARG A 225 5.95 -6.84 32.99
C ARG A 225 5.90 -5.78 31.88
N ASN A 226 5.05 -5.96 30.86
CA ASN A 226 4.89 -5.02 29.76
C ASN A 226 4.28 -3.69 30.25
N GLY A 227 3.20 -3.74 31.04
CA GLY A 227 2.58 -2.55 31.64
C GLY A 227 3.50 -1.85 32.64
N ASP A 228 4.17 -2.63 33.51
CA ASP A 228 5.16 -2.12 34.45
C ASP A 228 6.35 -1.44 33.73
N LEU A 229 6.74 -1.95 32.57
CA LEU A 229 7.79 -1.36 31.76
C LEU A 229 7.35 -0.03 31.15
N ALA A 230 6.14 0.04 30.58
CA ALA A 230 5.60 1.25 29.99
C ALA A 230 5.54 2.40 31.02
N GLU A 231 5.00 2.14 32.22
CA GLU A 231 4.93 3.13 33.30
C GLU A 231 6.32 3.60 33.74
N ARG A 232 7.28 2.68 33.90
CA ARG A 232 8.66 3.02 34.29
C ARG A 232 9.43 3.81 33.23
N MET A 233 9.09 3.63 31.95
CA MET A 233 9.65 4.42 30.84
C MET A 233 8.88 5.72 30.58
N GLY A 234 7.67 5.85 31.12
CA GLY A 234 6.81 7.03 30.93
C GLY A 234 5.99 7.00 29.64
N VAL A 235 5.70 5.83 29.07
CA VAL A 235 4.84 5.66 27.89
C VAL A 235 3.41 5.38 28.32
N VAL A 236 2.46 6.09 27.73
CA VAL A 236 1.02 5.91 27.94
C VAL A 236 0.52 4.77 27.06
N ILE A 237 -0.17 3.79 27.65
CA ILE A 237 -0.74 2.66 26.89
C ILE A 237 -2.24 2.86 26.69
N GLY A 238 -2.68 2.68 25.45
CA GLY A 238 -4.10 2.61 25.12
C GLY A 238 -4.48 1.27 24.49
N THR A 239 -5.74 1.16 24.12
CA THR A 239 -6.27 0.00 23.42
C THR A 239 -7.18 0.41 22.27
N THR A 240 -7.31 -0.48 21.29
CA THR A 240 -8.06 -0.22 20.06
C THR A 240 -9.56 -0.03 20.32
N HIS A 241 -10.27 0.43 19.30
CA HIS A 241 -11.73 0.60 19.25
C HIS A 241 -12.60 -0.64 19.56
N CYS A 242 -12.03 -1.85 19.66
CA CYS A 242 -12.77 -3.07 20.02
C CYS A 242 -12.33 -3.62 21.38
N ASP A 243 -11.39 -2.96 22.06
CA ASP A 243 -10.73 -3.40 23.27
C ASP A 243 -11.06 -2.46 24.44
N MET A 244 -12.10 -2.81 25.19
CA MET A 244 -12.68 -1.93 26.20
C MET A 244 -11.97 -2.05 27.54
N LEU A 245 -11.71 -0.92 28.19
CA LEU A 245 -11.16 -0.86 29.55
C LEU A 245 -9.88 -1.71 29.75
N MET A 246 -8.93 -1.57 28.82
CA MET A 246 -7.62 -2.23 28.84
C MET A 246 -7.67 -3.77 28.74
N ARG A 247 -8.65 -4.27 27.99
CA ARG A 247 -8.81 -5.69 27.63
C ARG A 247 -8.62 -5.90 26.13
N SER A 248 -7.57 -6.62 25.73
CA SER A 248 -7.38 -7.07 24.35
C SER A 248 -8.32 -8.24 24.06
N ASN A 249 -9.47 -7.96 23.48
CA ASN A 249 -10.57 -8.93 23.42
C ASN A 249 -10.25 -10.14 22.55
N GLN A 250 -9.43 -9.98 21.51
CA GLN A 250 -9.06 -11.06 20.61
C GLN A 250 -8.45 -12.26 21.35
N HIS A 251 -7.55 -12.00 22.30
CA HIS A 251 -6.83 -13.06 23.01
C HIS A 251 -7.22 -13.21 24.48
N GLU A 252 -7.87 -12.22 25.08
CA GLU A 252 -8.26 -12.31 26.50
C GLU A 252 -9.67 -12.87 26.70
N TRP A 253 -10.64 -12.60 25.81
CA TRP A 253 -12.04 -12.92 26.09
C TRP A 253 -12.32 -14.42 26.16
N ASP A 254 -11.98 -15.17 25.10
CA ASP A 254 -12.32 -16.59 25.02
C ASP A 254 -11.63 -17.45 26.11
N PRO A 255 -10.32 -17.29 26.38
CA PRO A 255 -9.68 -17.95 27.52
C PRO A 255 -10.31 -17.56 28.85
N TRP A 256 -10.63 -16.28 29.05
CA TRP A 256 -11.26 -15.80 30.27
C TRP A 256 -12.66 -16.40 30.46
N ALA A 257 -13.53 -16.35 29.44
CA ALA A 257 -14.88 -16.88 29.48
C ALA A 257 -14.87 -18.39 29.76
N LYS A 258 -13.98 -19.13 29.09
CA LYS A 258 -13.77 -20.56 29.35
C LYS A 258 -13.31 -20.84 30.79
N SER A 259 -12.47 -19.97 31.37
CA SER A 259 -12.00 -20.11 32.76
C SER A 259 -13.12 -19.95 33.80
N GLN A 260 -14.20 -19.26 33.45
CA GLN A 260 -15.37 -19.13 34.32
C GLN A 260 -16.17 -20.46 34.42
N GLY A 261 -15.98 -21.40 33.49
CA GLY A 261 -16.69 -22.68 33.49
C GLY A 261 -18.18 -22.59 33.10
N GLU A 262 -18.58 -21.48 32.46
CA GLU A 262 -19.96 -21.15 32.09
C GLU A 262 -20.02 -20.71 30.61
N ASP A 263 -21.18 -20.85 29.96
CA ASP A 263 -21.37 -20.37 28.59
C ASP A 263 -21.72 -18.88 28.59
N ILE A 264 -20.70 -18.02 28.54
CA ILE A 264 -20.83 -16.56 28.55
C ILE A 264 -20.61 -16.04 27.12
N LYS A 265 -21.49 -15.15 26.64
CA LYS A 265 -21.36 -14.52 25.32
C LYS A 265 -20.91 -13.08 25.48
N TYR A 266 -19.99 -12.63 24.63
CA TYR A 266 -19.62 -11.22 24.51
C TYR A 266 -20.75 -10.44 23.80
N ASP A 267 -21.84 -10.21 24.53
CA ASP A 267 -23.07 -9.62 24.02
C ASP A 267 -23.82 -8.93 25.17
N TYR A 268 -23.77 -7.60 25.20
CA TYR A 268 -24.36 -6.83 26.30
C TYR A 268 -25.88 -6.72 26.23
N SER A 269 -26.49 -7.11 25.10
CA SER A 269 -27.94 -7.18 24.96
C SER A 269 -28.55 -8.30 25.80
N LEU A 270 -27.74 -9.29 26.21
CA LEU A 270 -28.12 -10.37 27.12
C LEU A 270 -28.04 -9.90 28.58
N GLU A 271 -29.20 -9.62 29.17
CA GLU A 271 -29.30 -9.07 30.54
C GLU A 271 -28.99 -10.10 31.66
N GLY A 272 -28.94 -9.63 32.90
CA GLY A 272 -28.72 -10.46 34.10
C GLY A 272 -27.28 -10.97 34.19
N HIS A 273 -27.13 -12.27 34.48
CA HIS A 273 -25.85 -12.91 34.78
C HIS A 273 -24.80 -12.73 33.67
N ASN A 274 -25.20 -12.78 32.39
CA ASN A 274 -24.25 -12.57 31.28
C ASN A 274 -23.66 -11.16 31.30
N ARG A 275 -24.50 -10.14 31.54
CA ARG A 275 -24.06 -8.74 31.68
C ARG A 275 -23.16 -8.54 32.88
N GLU A 276 -23.48 -9.15 34.02
CA GLU A 276 -22.64 -9.12 35.23
C GLU A 276 -21.24 -9.70 34.96
N LYS A 277 -21.15 -10.78 34.16
CA LYS A 277 -19.86 -11.36 33.75
C LYS A 277 -19.05 -10.46 32.83
N ILE A 278 -19.68 -9.79 31.87
CA ILE A 278 -18.96 -8.80 31.02
C ILE A 278 -18.43 -7.65 31.89
N GLN A 279 -19.23 -7.16 32.86
CA GLN A 279 -18.77 -6.14 33.81
C GLN A 279 -17.61 -6.63 34.70
N GLN A 280 -17.64 -7.88 35.16
CA GLN A 280 -16.53 -8.49 35.90
C GLN A 280 -15.25 -8.50 35.06
N TYR A 281 -15.34 -8.94 33.80
CA TYR A 281 -14.22 -8.98 32.87
C TYR A 281 -13.59 -7.59 32.70
N TRP A 282 -14.41 -6.55 32.53
CA TRP A 282 -13.93 -5.16 32.44
C TRP A 282 -13.30 -4.66 33.74
N ARG A 283 -13.89 -4.90 34.91
CA ARG A 283 -13.33 -4.51 36.21
C ARG A 283 -11.92 -5.05 36.42
N GLU A 284 -11.71 -6.31 36.09
CA GLU A 284 -10.39 -6.95 36.19
C GLU A 284 -9.36 -6.29 35.26
N GLY A 285 -9.77 -5.76 34.10
CA GLY A 285 -8.89 -4.97 33.22
C GLY A 285 -8.48 -3.62 33.82
N VAL A 286 -9.43 -2.96 34.49
CA VAL A 286 -9.20 -1.70 35.22
C VAL A 286 -8.29 -1.94 36.44
N ASP A 287 -8.55 -2.96 37.25
CA ASP A 287 -7.72 -3.28 38.42
C ASP A 287 -6.28 -3.63 38.03
N ARG A 288 -6.08 -4.43 36.96
CA ARG A 288 -4.75 -4.76 36.41
C ARG A 288 -3.94 -3.52 36.04
N ASN A 289 -4.60 -2.46 35.57
CA ASN A 289 -3.95 -1.25 35.06
C ASN A 289 -4.09 -0.03 35.98
N ARG A 290 -4.61 -0.21 37.19
CA ARG A 290 -4.93 0.89 38.11
C ARG A 290 -3.74 1.78 38.47
N ASN A 291 -2.51 1.28 38.37
CA ASN A 291 -1.30 2.04 38.73
C ASN A 291 -0.48 2.48 37.51
N HIS A 292 -1.00 2.25 36.30
CA HIS A 292 -0.34 2.63 35.05
C HIS A 292 -0.99 3.91 34.49
N GLU A 293 -0.19 4.72 33.79
CA GLU A 293 -0.72 5.78 32.93
C GLU A 293 -1.30 5.17 31.65
N VAL A 294 -2.63 5.10 31.57
CA VAL A 294 -3.37 4.48 30.47
C VAL A 294 -4.52 5.36 30.01
N THR A 295 -5.07 5.06 28.83
CA THR A 295 -6.33 5.62 28.36
C THR A 295 -7.44 4.59 28.43
N TRP A 296 -8.62 4.99 28.87
CA TRP A 296 -9.76 4.08 29.05
C TRP A 296 -10.68 4.12 27.81
N THR A 297 -10.52 3.14 26.91
CA THR A 297 -11.44 2.96 25.78
C THR A 297 -12.81 2.49 26.27
N VAL A 298 -13.85 3.22 25.89
CA VAL A 298 -15.26 2.99 26.23
C VAL A 298 -16.11 2.80 24.98
N GLY A 299 -17.32 2.26 25.16
CA GLY A 299 -18.18 1.77 24.08
C GLY A 299 -18.15 0.25 24.01
N MET A 300 -18.59 -0.33 22.91
CA MET A 300 -18.46 -1.77 22.66
C MET A 300 -18.63 -2.07 21.18
N ARG A 301 -17.71 -2.89 20.67
CA ARG A 301 -17.83 -3.61 19.40
C ARG A 301 -17.67 -5.10 19.66
N GLY A 302 -17.76 -5.93 18.63
CA GLY A 302 -17.49 -7.35 18.74
C GLY A 302 -15.99 -7.65 18.95
N ILE A 303 -15.66 -8.93 19.11
CA ILE A 303 -14.28 -9.41 19.25
C ILE A 303 -13.58 -9.28 17.89
N HIS A 304 -12.31 -8.85 17.85
CA HIS A 304 -11.48 -8.82 16.63
C HIS A 304 -12.05 -8.00 15.47
N ASP A 305 -12.36 -6.73 15.72
CA ASP A 305 -12.94 -5.79 14.73
C ASP A 305 -14.31 -6.22 14.16
N THR A 306 -14.98 -7.22 14.76
CA THR A 306 -16.36 -7.56 14.38
C THR A 306 -17.36 -6.53 14.89
N GLY A 307 -18.49 -6.41 14.20
CA GLY A 307 -19.50 -5.39 14.50
C GLY A 307 -20.15 -5.54 15.88
N PHE A 308 -20.81 -4.49 16.37
CA PHE A 308 -21.53 -4.51 17.65
C PHE A 308 -22.66 -5.57 17.70
N VAL A 309 -22.39 -6.70 18.38
CA VAL A 309 -23.29 -7.86 18.41
C VAL A 309 -24.42 -7.66 19.41
N THR A 310 -25.68 -7.78 18.94
CA THR A 310 -26.87 -7.51 19.75
C THR A 310 -27.97 -8.56 19.59
N ARG A 311 -27.69 -9.84 19.90
CA ARG A 311 -28.59 -10.96 19.56
C ARG A 311 -30.02 -10.81 20.08
N ALA A 312 -30.19 -10.27 21.28
CA ALA A 312 -31.53 -10.07 21.84
C ALA A 312 -32.35 -9.04 21.04
N ILE A 313 -31.69 -8.03 20.48
CA ILE A 313 -32.31 -7.01 19.63
C ILE A 313 -32.53 -7.56 18.22
N ASP A 314 -31.50 -8.20 17.65
CA ASP A 314 -31.52 -8.69 16.28
C ASP A 314 -32.56 -9.81 16.07
N GLY A 315 -32.71 -10.67 17.08
CA GLY A 315 -33.66 -11.78 17.11
C GLY A 315 -35.10 -11.39 17.48
N ASP A 316 -35.36 -10.14 17.91
CA ASP A 316 -36.71 -9.69 18.22
C ASP A 316 -37.49 -9.36 16.94
N MET A 317 -38.31 -10.32 16.51
CA MET A 317 -39.18 -10.19 15.33
C MET A 317 -40.30 -9.15 15.51
N HIS A 318 -40.49 -8.60 16.71
CA HIS A 318 -41.47 -7.54 16.98
C HIS A 318 -40.93 -6.13 16.72
N LEU A 319 -39.61 -5.98 16.55
CA LEU A 319 -38.97 -4.70 16.25
C LEU A 319 -38.78 -4.53 14.73
N SER A 320 -39.15 -3.36 14.21
CA SER A 320 -38.68 -2.91 12.90
C SER A 320 -37.17 -2.65 12.92
N GLU A 321 -36.52 -2.58 11.75
CA GLU A 321 -35.08 -2.25 11.69
C GLU A 321 -34.76 -0.87 12.28
N GLU A 322 -35.66 0.11 12.13
CA GLU A 322 -35.56 1.42 12.78
C GLU A 322 -35.61 1.31 14.32
N GLN A 323 -36.53 0.48 14.84
CA GLN A 323 -36.63 0.24 16.28
C GLN A 323 -35.41 -0.53 16.81
N LYS A 324 -34.89 -1.49 16.05
CA LYS A 324 -33.65 -2.20 16.38
C LYS A 324 -32.46 -1.24 16.41
N HIS A 325 -32.34 -0.37 15.40
CA HIS A 325 -31.31 0.66 15.38
C HIS A 325 -31.39 1.55 16.63
N ARG A 326 -32.58 2.08 16.95
CA ARG A 326 -32.78 2.90 18.16
C ARG A 326 -32.43 2.13 19.44
N ALA A 327 -32.81 0.86 19.55
CA ALA A 327 -32.44 0.00 20.67
C ALA A 327 -30.91 -0.21 20.78
N ARG A 328 -30.18 -0.30 19.66
CA ARG A 328 -28.71 -0.37 19.64
C ARG A 328 -28.09 0.94 20.14
N VAL A 329 -28.62 2.10 19.75
CA VAL A 329 -28.17 3.42 20.27
C VAL A 329 -28.35 3.50 21.79
N GLU A 330 -29.51 3.09 22.30
CA GLU A 330 -29.79 3.07 23.75
C GLU A 330 -28.90 2.08 24.51
N LEU A 331 -28.69 0.89 23.95
CA LEU A 331 -27.83 -0.12 24.53
C LEU A 331 -26.38 0.35 24.61
N LEU A 332 -25.84 0.96 23.55
CA LEU A 332 -24.49 1.49 23.54
C LEU A 332 -24.33 2.63 24.56
N GLY A 333 -25.32 3.52 24.67
CA GLY A 333 -25.34 4.55 25.72
C GLY A 333 -25.32 3.95 27.13
N LYS A 334 -26.05 2.85 27.35
CA LYS A 334 -26.02 2.11 28.61
C LYS A 334 -24.66 1.44 28.88
N VAL A 335 -24.05 0.84 27.86
CA VAL A 335 -22.69 0.25 27.97
C VAL A 335 -21.70 1.29 28.48
N ILE A 336 -21.68 2.48 27.85
CA ILE A 336 -20.77 3.57 28.23
C ILE A 336 -21.04 4.04 29.66
N ALA A 337 -22.31 4.17 30.05
CA ALA A 337 -22.68 4.55 31.42
C ALA A 337 -22.21 3.53 32.47
N ASP A 338 -22.40 2.23 32.21
CA ASP A 338 -21.99 1.16 33.12
C ASP A 338 -20.44 1.05 33.20
N GLN A 339 -19.73 1.26 32.08
CA GLN A 339 -18.25 1.32 32.05
C GLN A 339 -17.70 2.50 32.86
N ARG A 340 -18.33 3.67 32.75
CA ARG A 340 -17.96 4.82 33.60
C ARG A 340 -18.19 4.54 35.08
N GLN A 341 -19.29 3.86 35.41
CA GLN A 341 -19.54 3.45 36.79
C GLN A 341 -18.43 2.52 37.29
N ILE A 342 -17.98 1.55 36.48
CA ILE A 342 -16.84 0.69 36.81
C ILE A 342 -15.59 1.52 37.10
N LEU A 343 -15.25 2.48 36.23
CA LEU A 343 -14.10 3.36 36.46
C LEU A 343 -14.20 4.11 37.79
N HIS A 344 -15.34 4.71 38.11
CA HIS A 344 -15.54 5.40 39.39
C HIS A 344 -15.40 4.47 40.60
N GLU A 345 -15.85 3.23 40.49
CA GLU A 345 -15.78 2.26 41.58
C GLU A 345 -14.36 1.73 41.81
N GLU A 346 -13.58 1.50 40.75
CA GLU A 346 -12.24 0.91 40.84
C GLU A 346 -11.13 1.95 41.06
N ILE A 347 -11.21 3.14 40.43
CA ILE A 347 -10.17 4.18 40.46
C ILE A 347 -10.62 5.53 41.05
N GLY A 348 -11.87 5.66 41.50
CA GLY A 348 -12.36 6.82 42.24
C GLY A 348 -12.40 8.11 41.43
N GLU A 349 -11.98 9.24 42.02
CA GLU A 349 -11.97 10.57 41.38
C GLU A 349 -11.09 10.63 40.12
N ARG A 350 -10.14 9.69 39.95
CA ARG A 350 -9.37 9.59 38.71
C ARG A 350 -10.23 9.32 37.48
N ALA A 351 -11.38 8.67 37.63
CA ALA A 351 -12.28 8.43 36.51
C ALA A 351 -12.75 9.74 35.83
N ASP A 352 -12.80 10.86 36.54
CA ASP A 352 -13.16 12.18 35.99
C ASP A 352 -11.99 12.93 35.33
N HIS A 353 -10.76 12.44 35.49
CA HIS A 353 -9.52 13.11 35.08
C HIS A 353 -8.70 12.31 34.05
N ASP A 354 -8.68 10.99 34.20
CA ASP A 354 -8.04 10.06 33.26
C ASP A 354 -8.75 10.15 31.91
N LEU A 355 -7.99 10.03 30.81
CA LEU A 355 -8.53 10.17 29.48
C LEU A 355 -9.42 8.97 29.12
N GLN A 356 -10.69 9.25 28.81
CA GLN A 356 -11.62 8.28 28.25
C GLN A 356 -11.78 8.51 26.74
N LEU A 357 -11.79 7.41 25.99
CA LEU A 357 -11.76 7.39 24.52
C LEU A 357 -13.01 6.69 23.97
N PHE A 358 -13.70 7.31 23.04
CA PHE A 358 -14.74 6.66 22.23
C PHE A 358 -14.38 6.76 20.74
N VAL A 359 -14.43 5.63 20.04
CA VAL A 359 -14.11 5.53 18.61
C VAL A 359 -15.38 5.14 17.84
N PRO A 360 -16.10 6.08 17.20
CA PRO A 360 -17.24 5.79 16.35
C PRO A 360 -16.77 5.20 15.02
N TYR A 361 -16.29 3.96 15.05
CA TYR A 361 -15.72 3.30 13.88
C TYR A 361 -16.72 2.39 13.16
N LYS A 362 -16.67 2.40 11.82
CA LYS A 362 -17.53 1.58 10.93
C LYS A 362 -19.01 1.66 11.32
N GLU A 363 -19.59 0.57 11.83
CA GLU A 363 -21.02 0.47 12.13
C GLU A 363 -21.44 1.29 13.37
N VAL A 364 -20.50 1.76 14.17
CA VAL A 364 -20.76 2.59 15.35
C VAL A 364 -20.98 4.06 14.97
N LEU A 365 -20.41 4.54 13.86
CA LEU A 365 -20.57 5.93 13.42
C LEU A 365 -22.06 6.31 13.22
N PRO A 366 -22.88 5.52 12.51
CA PRO A 366 -24.32 5.79 12.42
C PRO A 366 -25.04 5.81 13.77
N LEU A 367 -24.61 4.99 14.74
CA LEU A 367 -25.22 5.00 16.08
C LEU A 367 -24.93 6.31 16.83
N TYR A 368 -23.73 6.87 16.62
CA TYR A 368 -23.37 8.17 17.18
C TYR A 368 -24.21 9.28 16.55
N ASP A 369 -24.33 9.27 15.22
CA ASP A 369 -25.07 10.29 14.45
C ASP A 369 -26.57 10.32 14.76
N ASP A 370 -27.15 9.17 15.07
CA ASP A 370 -28.55 9.02 15.48
C ASP A 370 -28.79 9.34 16.99
N GLY A 371 -27.90 10.12 17.58
CA GLY A 371 -28.08 10.76 18.88
C GLY A 371 -27.67 9.90 20.07
N LEU A 372 -26.55 9.16 19.96
CA LEU A 372 -25.91 8.52 21.12
C LEU A 372 -25.54 9.59 22.15
N ASN A 373 -26.06 9.46 23.38
CA ASN A 373 -25.74 10.39 24.46
C ASN A 373 -24.34 10.10 25.02
N LEU A 374 -23.32 10.78 24.48
CA LEU A 374 -21.93 10.65 24.89
C LEU A 374 -21.53 11.77 25.88
N PRO A 375 -21.13 11.44 27.13
CA PRO A 375 -20.65 12.41 28.12
C PRO A 375 -19.60 13.38 27.57
N GLU A 376 -19.73 14.67 27.87
CA GLU A 376 -18.97 15.78 27.26
C GLU A 376 -17.45 15.72 27.45
N ASP A 377 -16.99 15.02 28.49
CA ASP A 377 -15.58 14.83 28.85
C ASP A 377 -14.91 13.66 28.12
N ILE A 378 -15.69 12.76 27.50
CA ILE A 378 -15.15 11.67 26.66
C ILE A 378 -14.68 12.24 25.33
N MET A 379 -13.43 11.95 24.99
CA MET A 379 -12.81 12.31 23.72
C MET A 379 -13.33 11.41 22.60
N ILE A 380 -13.60 12.01 21.43
CA ILE A 380 -13.95 11.27 20.22
C ILE A 380 -12.70 11.09 19.36
N LEU A 381 -12.43 9.87 18.91
CA LEU A 381 -11.34 9.56 17.99
C LEU A 381 -11.90 9.27 16.59
N TRP A 382 -11.62 10.14 15.63
CA TRP A 382 -12.09 10.02 14.25
C TRP A 382 -11.12 9.18 13.44
N ALA A 383 -11.60 8.16 12.73
CA ALA A 383 -10.76 7.36 11.86
C ALA A 383 -10.75 7.90 10.43
N ASN A 384 -9.62 7.73 9.74
CA ASN A 384 -9.61 7.76 8.28
C ASN A 384 -10.33 6.52 7.69
N ASP A 385 -10.41 6.44 6.37
CA ASP A 385 -11.03 5.32 5.65
C ASP A 385 -10.13 4.09 5.51
N ASN A 386 -9.04 4.05 6.28
CA ASN A 386 -7.93 3.08 6.23
C ASN A 386 -6.97 3.26 5.05
N TYR A 387 -7.22 4.17 4.10
CA TYR A 387 -6.36 4.43 2.93
C TYR A 387 -5.79 5.86 2.91
N GLY A 388 -5.94 6.59 4.01
CA GLY A 388 -5.35 7.91 4.23
C GLY A 388 -6.37 9.04 4.30
N TYR A 389 -7.62 8.87 3.87
CA TYR A 389 -8.59 9.98 3.83
C TYR A 389 -9.44 10.07 5.08
N MET A 390 -9.48 11.24 5.71
CA MET A 390 -10.38 11.45 6.84
C MET A 390 -11.83 11.34 6.36
N ARG A 391 -12.59 10.44 6.98
CA ARG A 391 -14.00 10.20 6.65
C ARG A 391 -14.88 11.41 7.00
N ARG A 392 -14.59 12.00 8.16
CA ARG A 392 -15.35 13.11 8.73
C ARG A 392 -14.50 13.94 9.70
N PHE A 393 -14.85 15.23 9.78
CA PHE A 393 -14.37 16.16 10.79
C PHE A 393 -15.47 16.54 11.78
N PRO A 394 -15.15 16.96 13.02
CA PRO A 394 -16.16 17.39 13.97
C PRO A 394 -16.84 18.68 13.50
N SER A 395 -18.17 18.69 13.64
CA SER A 395 -19.02 19.85 13.44
C SER A 395 -18.67 20.98 14.41
N LEU A 396 -19.17 22.19 14.15
CA LEU A 396 -18.93 23.34 15.03
C LEU A 396 -19.44 23.13 16.46
N GLU A 397 -20.52 22.37 16.64
CA GLU A 397 -21.02 22.03 17.98
C GLU A 397 -20.13 20.97 18.64
N GLU A 398 -19.72 19.93 17.91
CA GLU A 398 -18.83 18.89 18.44
C GLU A 398 -17.48 19.45 18.87
N ARG A 399 -16.93 20.46 18.16
CA ARG A 399 -15.68 21.14 18.54
C ARG A 399 -15.71 21.79 19.93
N LYS A 400 -16.89 22.04 20.50
CA LYS A 400 -17.05 22.63 21.85
C LYS A 400 -16.93 21.59 22.98
N ARG A 401 -16.95 20.30 22.65
CA ARG A 401 -16.88 19.21 23.64
C ARG A 401 -15.61 19.31 24.48
N LYS A 402 -15.74 19.12 25.79
CA LYS A 402 -14.62 19.24 26.74
C LYS A 402 -13.58 18.14 26.56
N GLY A 403 -14.02 16.95 26.15
CA GLY A 403 -13.14 15.82 25.83
C GLY A 403 -12.24 16.09 24.62
N GLY A 404 -12.61 17.04 23.76
CA GLY A 404 -11.89 17.30 22.51
C GLY A 404 -11.98 16.14 21.53
N HIS A 405 -11.10 16.17 20.54
CA HIS A 405 -11.09 15.23 19.42
C HIS A 405 -9.67 14.75 19.14
N GLY A 406 -9.57 13.50 18.71
CA GLY A 406 -8.35 12.92 18.16
C GLY A 406 -8.59 12.23 16.81
N LEU A 407 -7.52 11.72 16.20
CA LEU A 407 -7.56 10.95 14.96
C LEU A 407 -6.85 9.61 15.07
N TYR A 408 -7.36 8.64 14.32
CA TYR A 408 -6.74 7.36 14.03
C TYR A 408 -6.43 7.28 12.53
N TYR A 409 -5.15 7.26 12.20
CA TYR A 409 -4.61 7.24 10.83
C TYR A 409 -4.02 5.86 10.48
N HIS A 410 -3.80 5.62 9.19
CA HIS A 410 -3.22 4.37 8.71
C HIS A 410 -2.10 4.65 7.70
N SER A 411 -0.89 4.21 8.06
CA SER A 411 0.26 4.04 7.16
C SER A 411 0.44 2.58 6.72
N SER A 412 -0.25 1.65 7.38
CA SER A 412 -0.38 0.23 7.07
C SER A 412 -1.82 -0.21 7.29
N TYR A 413 -2.31 -1.15 6.47
CA TYR A 413 -3.65 -1.69 6.67
C TYR A 413 -3.79 -3.12 6.14
N TRP A 414 -4.17 -4.04 7.03
CA TRP A 414 -4.70 -5.34 6.64
C TRP A 414 -6.18 -5.22 6.27
N ALA A 415 -6.50 -5.64 5.04
CA ALA A 415 -7.86 -5.70 4.53
C ALA A 415 -8.15 -7.10 3.96
N PRO A 416 -9.42 -7.55 4.00
CA PRO A 416 -9.84 -8.79 3.36
C PRO A 416 -9.39 -8.94 1.89
N THR A 417 -9.43 -7.88 1.09
CA THR A 417 -9.20 -7.96 -0.38
C THR A 417 -8.16 -7.00 -0.93
N ASP A 418 -7.70 -6.01 -0.15
CA ASP A 418 -6.99 -4.85 -0.71
C ASP A 418 -5.93 -4.29 0.27
N SER A 419 -5.30 -5.18 1.06
CA SER A 419 -4.27 -4.83 2.03
C SER A 419 -3.11 -4.06 1.40
N TYR A 420 -2.43 -3.26 2.21
CA TYR A 420 -1.11 -2.74 1.89
C TYR A 420 -0.23 -2.79 3.14
N LEU A 421 0.78 -3.66 3.09
CA LEU A 421 1.48 -4.17 4.27
C LEU A 421 2.99 -4.29 4.02
N ALA A 422 3.43 -4.58 2.79
CA ALA A 422 4.85 -4.79 2.52
C ALA A 422 5.67 -3.51 2.66
N THR A 423 5.15 -2.41 2.10
CA THR A 423 5.77 -1.09 2.15
C THR A 423 4.67 -0.03 2.12
N SER A 424 4.88 1.12 2.76
CA SER A 424 3.93 2.22 2.63
C SER A 424 3.88 2.69 1.19
N SER A 425 2.65 2.78 0.69
CA SER A 425 2.30 3.32 -0.62
C SER A 425 1.33 4.50 -0.49
N THR A 426 1.33 5.14 0.69
CA THR A 426 0.53 6.32 1.01
C THR A 426 1.46 7.53 1.05
N PRO A 427 1.32 8.52 0.15
CA PRO A 427 2.24 9.66 0.09
C PRO A 427 2.32 10.44 1.41
N LEU A 428 3.52 10.84 1.81
CA LEU A 428 3.71 11.71 2.98
C LEU A 428 2.93 13.03 2.83
N THR A 429 2.84 13.59 1.62
CA THR A 429 2.01 14.76 1.35
C THR A 429 0.51 14.52 1.62
N LEU A 430 0.00 13.31 1.36
CA LEU A 430 -1.39 12.99 1.69
C LEU A 430 -1.58 12.98 3.21
N MET A 431 -0.65 12.37 3.94
CA MET A 431 -0.63 12.38 5.41
C MET A 431 -0.59 13.83 5.94
N GLU A 432 0.35 14.65 5.48
CA GLU A 432 0.44 16.07 5.86
C GLU A 432 -0.89 16.80 5.63
N ASN A 433 -1.46 16.67 4.43
CA ASN A 433 -2.68 17.35 4.05
C ASN A 433 -3.86 16.96 4.96
N GLU A 434 -4.06 15.66 5.22
CA GLU A 434 -5.17 15.17 6.03
C GLU A 434 -4.99 15.45 7.53
N LEU A 435 -3.75 15.44 8.04
CA LEU A 435 -3.44 15.84 9.42
C LEU A 435 -3.60 17.34 9.63
N MET A 436 -3.18 18.18 8.68
CA MET A 436 -3.38 19.63 8.77
C MET A 436 -4.86 20.01 8.65
N LYS A 437 -5.63 19.34 7.77
CA LYS A 437 -7.10 19.47 7.78
C LYS A 437 -7.70 19.07 9.11
N SER A 438 -7.23 17.99 9.71
CA SER A 438 -7.68 17.53 11.03
C SER A 438 -7.41 18.58 12.10
N TRP A 439 -6.21 19.15 12.12
CA TRP A 439 -5.83 20.25 13.01
C TRP A 439 -6.71 21.49 12.83
N ASP A 440 -6.91 21.94 11.60
CA ASP A 440 -7.73 23.11 11.25
C ASP A 440 -9.20 22.91 11.65
N ASN A 441 -9.68 21.66 11.61
CA ASN A 441 -11.03 21.31 12.01
C ASN A 441 -11.18 20.93 13.49
N GLY A 442 -10.15 21.15 14.32
CA GLY A 442 -10.26 21.02 15.79
C GLY A 442 -9.92 19.64 16.35
N ILE A 443 -9.34 18.75 15.55
CA ILE A 443 -8.82 17.46 15.99
C ILE A 443 -7.38 17.64 16.48
N ARG A 444 -7.22 17.97 17.76
CA ARG A 444 -5.94 18.48 18.31
C ARG A 444 -5.42 17.76 19.56
N ARG A 445 -6.19 16.84 20.13
CA ARG A 445 -5.86 16.27 21.45
C ARG A 445 -5.04 14.98 21.36
N MET A 446 -5.39 14.09 20.44
CA MET A 446 -4.69 12.80 20.27
C MET A 446 -4.56 12.42 18.81
N TRP A 447 -3.36 12.11 18.34
CA TRP A 447 -3.12 11.53 17.02
C TRP A 447 -2.42 10.18 17.18
N ILE A 448 -2.96 9.14 16.54
CA ILE A 448 -2.37 7.80 16.52
C ILE A 448 -2.33 7.23 15.09
N ASP A 449 -1.21 6.66 14.70
CA ASP A 449 -1.01 6.04 13.38
C ASP A 449 -0.85 4.52 13.47
N ASN A 450 -1.54 3.78 12.60
CA ASN A 450 -1.26 2.37 12.35
C ASN A 450 0.00 2.24 11.48
N ILE A 451 1.07 1.71 12.09
CA ILE A 451 2.39 1.57 11.47
C ILE A 451 2.70 0.11 11.06
N GLY A 452 1.71 -0.77 11.08
CA GLY A 452 1.92 -2.20 10.82
C GLY A 452 2.91 -2.82 11.82
N GLY A 453 3.71 -3.76 11.34
CA GLY A 453 4.83 -4.39 12.06
C GLY A 453 6.09 -3.52 12.20
N LEU A 454 5.97 -2.18 12.18
CA LEU A 454 7.05 -1.17 12.25
C LEU A 454 7.94 -1.05 11.01
N LYS A 455 8.50 -2.14 10.46
CA LYS A 455 9.47 -2.07 9.33
C LYS A 455 8.83 -2.57 8.03
N PRO A 456 9.00 -1.89 6.88
CA PRO A 456 9.75 -0.65 6.65
C PRO A 456 8.85 0.63 6.67
N MET A 457 8.26 0.96 7.83
CA MET A 457 7.37 2.14 8.00
C MET A 457 8.04 3.30 8.77
N GLU A 458 9.37 3.33 8.80
CA GLU A 458 10.14 4.24 9.64
C GLU A 458 9.89 5.72 9.30
N GLN A 459 9.82 6.06 8.01
CA GLN A 459 9.56 7.43 7.56
C GLN A 459 8.16 7.91 7.92
N GLU A 460 7.18 7.05 7.71
CA GLU A 460 5.78 7.33 7.94
C GLU A 460 5.56 7.59 9.43
N MET A 461 6.11 6.71 10.28
CA MET A 461 6.09 6.86 11.73
C MET A 461 6.75 8.17 12.19
N GLU A 462 7.96 8.45 11.71
CA GLU A 462 8.70 9.64 12.12
C GLU A 462 8.02 10.93 11.65
N TYR A 463 7.56 10.96 10.40
CA TYR A 463 6.89 12.13 9.85
C TYR A 463 5.54 12.39 10.53
N PHE A 464 4.76 11.35 10.82
CA PHE A 464 3.52 11.47 11.58
C PHE A 464 3.75 12.11 12.96
N LEU A 465 4.76 11.63 13.70
CA LEU A 465 5.09 12.17 15.03
C LEU A 465 5.69 13.57 14.94
N TYR A 466 6.47 13.88 13.90
CA TYR A 466 6.96 15.22 13.60
C TYR A 466 5.81 16.20 13.38
N LEU A 467 4.84 15.84 12.53
CA LEU A 467 3.65 16.67 12.29
C LEU A 467 2.81 16.83 13.57
N ALA A 468 2.68 15.80 14.39
CA ALA A 468 1.96 15.88 15.66
C ALA A 468 2.65 16.81 16.68
N TRP A 469 3.99 16.89 16.65
CA TRP A 469 4.75 17.82 17.48
C TRP A 469 4.55 19.28 17.01
N HIS A 470 4.59 19.51 15.69
CA HIS A 470 4.62 20.85 15.09
C HIS A 470 3.26 21.34 14.56
N ALA A 471 2.16 20.60 14.77
CA ALA A 471 0.86 20.95 14.20
C ALA A 471 0.45 22.40 14.53
N GLY A 472 0.06 23.17 13.51
CA GLY A 472 -0.29 24.59 13.65
C GLY A 472 0.89 25.56 13.70
N GLU A 473 2.13 25.07 13.58
CA GLU A 473 3.33 25.87 13.40
C GLU A 473 3.74 25.93 11.92
N PRO A 474 4.51 26.95 11.48
CA PRO A 474 5.05 27.00 10.11
C PRO A 474 5.80 25.73 9.71
N GLU A 475 6.52 25.11 10.64
CA GLU A 475 7.33 23.90 10.48
C GLU A 475 6.52 22.70 9.97
N ALA A 476 5.24 22.59 10.34
CA ALA A 476 4.34 21.53 9.86
C ALA A 476 3.85 21.73 8.42
N ASN A 477 4.13 22.90 7.81
CA ASN A 477 3.82 23.22 6.41
C ASN A 477 5.10 23.34 5.56
N THR A 478 6.20 22.75 6.02
CA THR A 478 7.45 22.69 5.26
C THR A 478 7.23 21.84 4.01
N ASP A 479 7.76 22.28 2.87
CA ASP A 479 7.68 21.48 1.64
C ASP A 479 8.22 20.06 1.87
N ILE A 480 7.48 19.06 1.40
CA ILE A 480 7.81 17.66 1.69
C ILE A 480 9.20 17.28 1.17
N GLU A 481 9.65 17.83 0.02
CA GLU A 481 10.99 17.52 -0.48
C GLU A 481 12.07 18.17 0.39
N ASP A 482 11.81 19.34 0.98
CA ASP A 482 12.74 19.97 1.92
C ASP A 482 12.81 19.19 3.23
N TYR A 483 11.67 18.69 3.74
CA TYR A 483 11.66 17.80 4.91
C TYR A 483 12.45 16.51 4.64
N VAL A 484 12.16 15.81 3.54
CA VAL A 484 12.84 14.54 3.20
C VAL A 484 14.32 14.79 2.92
N ALA A 485 14.69 15.91 2.30
CA ALA A 485 16.10 16.27 2.09
C ALA A 485 16.83 16.47 3.42
N ALA A 486 16.23 17.23 4.35
CA ALA A 486 16.79 17.42 5.69
C ALA A 486 16.84 16.11 6.49
N TRP A 487 15.83 15.24 6.36
CA TRP A 487 15.81 13.90 6.93
C TRP A 487 16.96 13.03 6.41
N PHE A 488 17.18 13.08 5.10
CA PHE A 488 18.23 12.29 4.49
C PHE A 488 19.61 12.79 4.92
N ASP A 489 19.86 14.10 4.86
CA ASP A 489 21.18 14.67 5.15
C ASP A 489 21.51 14.68 6.66
N ARG A 490 20.52 14.56 7.56
CA ARG A 490 20.78 14.29 8.99
C ARG A 490 21.14 12.83 9.27
N THR A 491 20.78 11.91 8.38
CA THR A 491 20.93 10.45 8.57
C THR A 491 22.14 9.91 7.80
N PHE A 492 22.41 10.46 6.61
CA PHE A 492 23.41 9.96 5.67
C PHE A 492 24.40 11.06 5.28
N SER A 493 25.64 10.66 5.07
CA SER A 493 26.72 11.54 4.63
C SER A 493 26.59 11.91 3.15
N GLY A 494 27.20 13.03 2.76
CA GLY A 494 27.43 13.38 1.34
C GLY A 494 26.55 14.50 0.77
N GLY A 495 25.50 14.94 1.48
CA GLY A 495 24.66 16.06 1.04
C GLY A 495 23.80 15.71 -0.18
N HIS A 496 23.23 14.50 -0.18
CA HIS A 496 22.43 13.98 -1.28
C HIS A 496 20.92 14.18 -1.08
N GLY A 497 20.51 14.90 -0.02
CA GLY A 497 19.13 14.99 0.43
C GLY A 497 18.13 15.38 -0.65
N HIS A 498 18.35 16.45 -1.41
CA HIS A 498 17.42 16.82 -2.48
C HIS A 498 17.33 15.79 -3.61
N ARG A 499 18.40 15.02 -3.87
CA ARG A 499 18.34 13.92 -4.85
C ARG A 499 17.48 12.79 -4.30
N ALA A 500 17.69 12.41 -3.04
CA ALA A 500 16.90 11.38 -2.36
C ALA A 500 15.42 11.78 -2.26
N ALA A 501 15.13 13.03 -1.91
CA ALA A 501 13.77 13.56 -1.81
C ALA A 501 12.98 13.42 -3.11
N ARG A 502 13.57 13.78 -4.25
CA ARG A 502 12.90 13.60 -5.56
C ARG A 502 12.60 12.14 -5.87
N ILE A 503 13.53 11.24 -5.57
CA ILE A 503 13.33 9.79 -5.76
C ILE A 503 12.18 9.31 -4.88
N TYR A 504 12.18 9.69 -3.61
CA TYR A 504 11.23 9.21 -2.61
C TYR A 504 9.81 9.74 -2.85
N THR A 505 9.69 11.03 -3.15
CA THR A 505 8.40 11.64 -3.48
C THR A 505 7.81 11.06 -4.77
N ARG A 506 8.64 10.81 -5.80
CA ARG A 506 8.16 10.15 -7.03
C ARG A 506 7.79 8.69 -6.78
N TYR A 507 8.52 7.96 -5.93
CA TYR A 507 8.16 6.61 -5.50
C TYR A 507 6.74 6.57 -4.92
N TYR A 508 6.39 7.48 -4.01
CA TYR A 508 5.03 7.52 -3.46
C TYR A 508 3.98 7.81 -4.53
N GLN A 509 4.22 8.77 -5.42
CA GLN A 509 3.27 9.10 -6.48
C GLN A 509 2.99 7.93 -7.41
N LEU A 510 4.03 7.18 -7.79
CA LEU A 510 3.88 6.00 -8.64
C LEU A 510 3.11 4.89 -7.91
N ASN A 511 3.48 4.56 -6.68
CA ASN A 511 2.80 3.49 -5.92
C ASN A 511 1.41 3.90 -5.42
N ASN A 512 1.09 5.19 -5.43
CA ASN A 512 -0.26 5.70 -5.17
C ASN A 512 -1.16 5.64 -6.42
N MET A 513 -0.61 5.40 -7.63
CA MET A 513 -1.45 5.08 -8.81
C MET A 513 -2.06 3.68 -8.69
N ARG A 514 -1.28 2.73 -8.18
CA ARG A 514 -1.71 1.38 -7.81
C ARG A 514 -0.65 0.79 -6.88
N LYS A 515 -1.07 0.32 -5.71
CA LYS A 515 -0.18 -0.30 -4.71
C LYS A 515 0.35 -1.64 -5.23
N PRO A 516 1.61 -2.03 -4.99
CA PRO A 516 2.16 -3.32 -5.43
C PRO A 516 1.31 -4.54 -5.03
N GLU A 517 0.71 -4.48 -3.83
CA GLU A 517 -0.18 -5.51 -3.29
C GLU A 517 -1.51 -5.63 -4.05
N ASN A 518 -1.93 -4.55 -4.71
CA ASN A 518 -3.21 -4.43 -5.41
C ASN A 518 -3.06 -4.53 -6.94
N LEU A 519 -1.90 -4.97 -7.43
CA LEU A 519 -1.68 -5.25 -8.84
C LEU A 519 -2.51 -6.46 -9.29
N GLU A 520 -3.20 -6.28 -10.41
CA GLU A 520 -4.03 -7.29 -11.05
C GLU A 520 -3.87 -7.20 -12.57
N GLU A 521 -4.26 -8.26 -13.28
CA GLU A 521 -4.18 -8.33 -14.74
C GLU A 521 -4.87 -7.12 -15.39
N GLY A 522 -4.15 -6.34 -16.18
CA GLY A 522 -4.72 -5.24 -16.95
C GLY A 522 -5.12 -3.99 -16.15
N CYS A 523 -4.66 -3.84 -14.90
CA CYS A 523 -4.89 -2.63 -14.10
C CYS A 523 -4.33 -1.35 -14.76
N PHE A 524 -3.31 -1.49 -15.61
CA PHE A 524 -2.78 -0.46 -16.50
C PHE A 524 -2.88 -0.91 -17.96
N SER A 525 -3.23 0.00 -18.86
CA SER A 525 -3.31 -0.33 -20.28
C SER A 525 -1.92 -0.38 -20.94
N GLN A 526 -1.73 -1.28 -21.90
CA GLN A 526 -0.54 -1.32 -22.76
C GLN A 526 -0.82 -0.80 -24.19
N THR A 527 -2.06 -0.39 -24.48
CA THR A 527 -2.48 0.04 -25.84
C THR A 527 -3.36 1.29 -25.86
N ALA A 528 -4.10 1.59 -24.79
CA ALA A 528 -4.94 2.77 -24.73
C ALA A 528 -4.11 4.04 -24.50
N TYR A 529 -4.18 4.97 -25.47
CA TYR A 529 -3.40 6.21 -25.46
C TYR A 529 -1.88 5.98 -25.32
N GLY A 530 -1.39 4.89 -25.92
CA GLY A 530 0.00 4.43 -25.83
C GLY A 530 0.18 3.28 -24.85
N ASP A 531 1.40 3.12 -24.32
CA ASP A 531 1.74 2.09 -23.33
C ASP A 531 1.82 2.69 -21.92
N GLU A 532 0.66 2.81 -21.27
CA GLU A 532 0.56 3.37 -19.91
C GLU A 532 1.36 2.57 -18.88
N TYR A 533 1.27 1.23 -18.91
CA TYR A 533 2.01 0.41 -17.96
C TYR A 533 3.52 0.42 -18.24
N GLY A 534 3.92 0.39 -19.52
CA GLY A 534 5.33 0.48 -19.91
C GLY A 534 6.00 1.76 -19.39
N ARG A 535 5.31 2.90 -19.49
CA ARG A 535 5.81 4.17 -18.92
C ARG A 535 5.94 4.11 -17.40
N HIS A 536 4.95 3.55 -16.71
CA HIS A 536 4.99 3.38 -15.26
C HIS A 536 6.20 2.54 -14.81
N VAL A 537 6.44 1.40 -15.48
CA VAL A 537 7.59 0.53 -15.17
C VAL A 537 8.93 1.17 -15.55
N ASP A 538 8.99 1.90 -16.66
CA ASP A 538 10.19 2.62 -17.07
C ASP A 538 10.59 3.71 -16.05
N GLU A 539 9.63 4.45 -15.51
CA GLU A 539 9.89 5.42 -14.44
C GLU A 539 10.38 4.73 -13.15
N LEU A 540 9.76 3.62 -12.74
CA LEU A 540 10.24 2.83 -11.60
C LEU A 540 11.66 2.28 -11.82
N ARG A 541 12.00 1.86 -13.04
CA ARG A 541 13.35 1.43 -13.41
C ARG A 541 14.37 2.57 -13.26
N GLU A 542 14.01 3.78 -13.67
CA GLU A 542 14.86 4.96 -13.52
C GLU A 542 15.11 5.27 -12.03
N LEU A 543 14.06 5.28 -11.20
CA LEU A 543 14.19 5.43 -9.75
C LEU A 543 15.06 4.32 -9.14
N TYR A 544 14.88 3.07 -9.56
CA TYR A 544 15.71 1.94 -9.13
C TYR A 544 17.20 2.15 -9.48
N ALA A 545 17.48 2.59 -10.71
CA ALA A 545 18.86 2.85 -11.14
C ALA A 545 19.49 4.01 -10.36
N GLU A 546 18.77 5.11 -10.18
CA GLU A 546 19.24 6.25 -9.40
C GLU A 546 19.47 5.91 -7.92
N THR A 547 18.58 5.10 -7.34
CA THR A 547 18.70 4.61 -5.95
C THR A 547 19.96 3.77 -5.78
N ASN A 548 20.25 2.87 -6.71
CA ASN A 548 21.46 2.06 -6.69
C ASN A 548 22.74 2.88 -6.90
N GLU A 549 22.67 3.95 -7.70
CA GLU A 549 23.80 4.87 -7.85
C GLU A 549 24.07 5.63 -6.55
N LEU A 550 23.01 6.14 -5.91
CA LEU A 550 23.09 6.81 -4.61
C LEU A 550 23.63 5.87 -3.53
N TRP A 551 23.11 4.64 -3.46
CA TRP A 551 23.56 3.63 -2.50
C TRP A 551 25.08 3.40 -2.56
N LYS A 552 25.63 3.29 -3.77
CA LYS A 552 27.08 3.07 -4.01
C LYS A 552 27.93 4.31 -3.69
N GLN A 553 27.34 5.50 -3.62
CA GLN A 553 28.04 6.73 -3.25
C GLN A 553 28.15 6.90 -1.72
N LEU A 554 27.30 6.22 -0.95
CA LEU A 554 27.33 6.27 0.50
C LEU A 554 28.52 5.50 1.09
N PRO A 555 29.07 5.95 2.23
CA PRO A 555 30.05 5.20 3.00
C PRO A 555 29.56 3.78 3.33
N GLU A 556 30.46 2.78 3.32
CA GLU A 556 30.12 1.37 3.59
C GLU A 556 29.31 1.19 4.88
N ARG A 557 29.67 1.92 5.95
CA ARG A 557 28.97 1.87 7.25
C ARG A 557 27.52 2.39 7.24
N GLU A 558 27.12 3.10 6.19
CA GLU A 558 25.77 3.70 6.01
C GLU A 558 24.92 2.89 5.03
N GLN A 559 25.52 1.92 4.32
CA GLN A 559 24.86 1.20 3.23
C GLN A 559 23.74 0.27 3.70
N ASP A 560 23.89 -0.39 4.85
CA ASP A 560 22.83 -1.23 5.42
C ASP A 560 21.61 -0.39 5.80
N ALA A 561 21.84 0.69 6.57
CA ALA A 561 20.81 1.64 6.96
C ALA A 561 20.07 2.27 5.77
N PHE A 562 20.81 2.68 4.73
CA PHE A 562 20.21 3.19 3.50
C PHE A 562 19.36 2.14 2.80
N PHE A 563 19.82 0.89 2.78
CA PHE A 563 19.09 -0.17 2.11
C PHE A 563 17.74 -0.42 2.78
N GLU A 564 17.70 -0.52 4.10
CA GLU A 564 16.47 -0.81 4.83
C GLU A 564 15.50 0.38 4.98
N LEU A 565 16.01 1.60 5.12
CA LEU A 565 15.16 2.80 5.25
C LEU A 565 14.64 3.32 3.92
N PHE A 566 15.36 3.04 2.83
CA PHE A 566 15.14 3.69 1.54
C PHE A 566 15.09 2.70 0.37
N ALA A 567 16.17 1.96 0.11
CA ALA A 567 16.30 1.20 -1.13
C ALA A 567 15.29 0.03 -1.27
N VAL A 568 14.98 -0.67 -0.18
CA VAL A 568 14.07 -1.83 -0.18
C VAL A 568 12.71 -1.48 -0.78
N LYS A 569 12.18 -0.28 -0.49
CA LYS A 569 10.88 0.20 -0.98
C LYS A 569 10.87 0.31 -2.51
N ILE A 570 11.90 0.92 -3.08
CA ILE A 570 12.03 1.15 -4.52
C ILE A 570 12.36 -0.14 -5.26
N HIS A 571 13.24 -0.99 -4.69
CA HIS A 571 13.55 -2.30 -5.25
C HIS A 571 12.30 -3.17 -5.33
N PHE A 572 11.55 -3.27 -4.23
CA PHE A 572 10.33 -4.07 -4.18
C PHE A 572 9.29 -3.57 -5.21
N SER A 573 8.99 -2.27 -5.21
CA SER A 573 8.02 -1.68 -6.14
C SER A 573 8.37 -1.92 -7.62
N TYR A 574 9.64 -1.70 -8.01
CA TYR A 574 10.07 -1.94 -9.40
C TYR A 574 9.96 -3.42 -9.79
N LEU A 575 10.44 -4.34 -8.94
CA LEU A 575 10.49 -5.76 -9.26
C LEU A 575 9.08 -6.37 -9.42
N VAL A 576 8.14 -6.01 -8.53
CA VAL A 576 6.75 -6.49 -8.61
C VAL A 576 6.03 -5.91 -9.83
N ASN A 577 6.12 -4.60 -10.07
CA ASN A 577 5.48 -3.99 -11.24
C ASN A 577 6.06 -4.54 -12.56
N ALA A 578 7.38 -4.73 -12.66
CA ALA A 578 7.99 -5.29 -13.86
C ALA A 578 7.62 -6.77 -14.10
N GLN A 579 7.46 -7.56 -13.03
CA GLN A 579 6.94 -8.93 -13.11
C GLN A 579 5.54 -8.97 -13.73
N PHE A 580 4.64 -8.10 -13.24
CA PHE A 580 3.25 -8.01 -13.71
C PHE A 580 3.16 -7.43 -15.12
N TYR A 581 3.90 -6.37 -15.44
CA TYR A 581 3.95 -5.81 -16.79
C TYR A 581 4.30 -6.86 -17.84
N HIS A 582 5.32 -7.67 -17.59
CA HIS A 582 5.70 -8.73 -18.53
C HIS A 582 4.72 -9.90 -18.53
N ALA A 583 4.03 -10.22 -17.43
CA ALA A 583 2.97 -11.22 -17.45
C ALA A 583 1.80 -10.76 -18.34
N ASP A 584 1.32 -9.52 -18.15
CA ASP A 584 0.28 -8.90 -18.98
C ASP A 584 0.71 -8.82 -20.45
N ARG A 585 1.98 -8.49 -20.70
CA ARG A 585 2.55 -8.43 -22.05
C ARG A 585 2.59 -9.80 -22.72
N SER A 586 2.83 -10.87 -21.97
CA SER A 586 2.73 -12.26 -22.46
C SER A 586 1.29 -12.60 -22.88
N LEU A 587 0.29 -12.17 -22.11
CA LEU A 587 -1.13 -12.34 -22.45
C LEU A 587 -1.55 -11.51 -23.67
N LEU A 588 -1.06 -10.27 -23.79
CA LEU A 588 -1.30 -9.43 -24.97
C LEU A 588 -0.65 -10.01 -26.22
N ALA A 589 0.60 -10.48 -26.11
CA ALA A 589 1.32 -11.16 -27.18
C ALA A 589 0.59 -12.41 -27.69
N GLU A 590 -0.14 -13.13 -26.83
CA GLU A 590 -1.01 -14.23 -27.25
C GLU A 590 -2.18 -13.76 -28.11
N ARG A 591 -2.87 -12.70 -27.67
CA ARG A 591 -4.01 -12.11 -28.40
C ARG A 591 -3.61 -11.56 -29.77
N GLU A 592 -2.37 -11.08 -29.89
CA GLU A 592 -1.82 -10.49 -31.12
C GLU A 592 -1.07 -11.50 -32.01
N GLY A 593 -0.94 -12.77 -31.57
CA GLY A 593 -0.22 -13.80 -32.31
C GLY A 593 1.31 -13.63 -32.34
N LYS A 594 1.87 -12.89 -31.37
CA LYS A 594 3.30 -12.65 -31.20
C LYS A 594 3.98 -13.82 -30.46
N THR A 595 4.14 -14.95 -31.14
CA THR A 595 4.55 -16.22 -30.50
C THR A 595 5.88 -16.13 -29.75
N ALA A 596 6.93 -15.56 -30.33
CA ALA A 596 8.22 -15.42 -29.64
C ALA A 596 8.17 -14.43 -28.45
N ALA A 597 7.29 -13.42 -28.52
CA ALA A 597 7.13 -12.45 -27.44
C ALA A 597 6.43 -13.05 -26.21
N GLN A 598 5.43 -13.91 -26.41
CA GLN A 598 4.76 -14.66 -25.33
C GLN A 598 5.77 -15.32 -24.38
N ASP A 599 6.70 -16.08 -24.97
CA ASP A 599 7.75 -16.82 -24.27
C ASP A 599 8.79 -15.89 -23.64
N ARG A 600 9.27 -14.87 -24.36
CA ARG A 600 10.24 -13.89 -23.85
C ARG A 600 9.72 -13.18 -22.61
N HIS A 601 8.47 -12.72 -22.64
CA HIS A 601 7.89 -11.98 -21.54
C HIS A 601 7.57 -12.86 -20.34
N LEU A 602 7.13 -14.11 -20.55
CA LEU A 602 7.04 -15.09 -19.47
C LEU A 602 8.40 -15.34 -18.81
N ALA A 603 9.47 -15.48 -19.61
CA ALA A 603 10.82 -15.65 -19.08
C ALA A 603 11.31 -14.42 -18.29
N LEU A 604 10.95 -13.20 -18.71
CA LEU A 604 11.25 -11.98 -17.97
C LEU A 604 10.46 -11.91 -16.66
N SER A 605 9.16 -12.20 -16.68
CA SER A 605 8.32 -12.23 -15.48
C SER A 605 8.89 -13.18 -14.42
N ARG A 606 9.29 -14.41 -14.80
CA ARG A 606 9.97 -15.36 -13.91
C ARG A 606 11.32 -14.86 -13.37
N ARG A 607 12.07 -14.09 -14.17
CA ARG A 607 13.34 -13.49 -13.70
C ARG A 607 13.10 -12.39 -12.67
N TYR A 608 12.07 -11.57 -12.83
CA TYR A 608 11.72 -10.56 -11.83
C TYR A 608 11.26 -11.19 -10.51
N GLU A 609 10.48 -12.28 -10.57
CA GLU A 609 10.14 -13.07 -9.38
C GLU A 609 11.38 -13.61 -8.66
N LEU A 610 12.35 -14.14 -9.40
CA LEU A 610 13.63 -14.60 -8.84
C LEU A 610 14.38 -13.46 -8.11
N GLN A 611 14.39 -12.27 -8.69
CA GLN A 611 15.02 -11.08 -8.09
C GLN A 611 14.30 -10.59 -6.85
N LYS A 612 12.96 -10.63 -6.85
CA LYS A 612 12.15 -10.30 -5.68
C LYS A 612 12.46 -11.26 -4.52
N ARG A 613 12.54 -12.56 -4.80
CA ARG A 613 12.96 -13.56 -3.80
C ARG A 613 14.40 -13.36 -3.32
N ALA A 614 15.30 -12.89 -4.20
CA ALA A 614 16.66 -12.53 -3.80
C ALA A 614 16.70 -11.30 -2.88
N LEU A 615 15.90 -10.26 -3.17
CA LEU A 615 15.71 -9.09 -2.31
C LEU A 615 15.24 -9.51 -0.91
N ILE A 616 14.20 -10.34 -0.85
CA ILE A 616 13.64 -10.84 0.41
C ILE A 616 14.70 -11.66 1.18
N ALA A 617 15.40 -12.58 0.50
CA ALA A 617 16.46 -13.37 1.13
C ALA A 617 17.62 -12.50 1.64
N TYR A 618 18.05 -11.50 0.87
CA TYR A 618 19.10 -10.56 1.25
C TYR A 618 18.71 -9.76 2.50
N TYR A 619 17.52 -9.15 2.51
CA TYR A 619 17.04 -8.35 3.63
C TYR A 619 17.01 -9.16 4.94
N ASN A 620 16.48 -10.39 4.88
CA ASN A 620 16.31 -11.20 6.08
C ASN A 620 17.61 -11.88 6.52
N LYS A 621 18.41 -12.43 5.60
CA LYS A 621 19.54 -13.32 5.96
C LYS A 621 20.92 -12.65 5.90
N HIS A 622 21.07 -11.51 5.23
CA HIS A 622 22.38 -10.94 4.93
C HIS A 622 22.55 -9.50 5.43
N LEU A 623 21.55 -8.66 5.21
CA LEU A 623 21.54 -7.27 5.67
C LEU A 623 21.82 -7.20 7.19
N ALA A 624 22.72 -6.31 7.60
CA ALA A 624 23.10 -6.14 9.01
C ALA A 624 23.48 -7.46 9.70
N ASN A 625 24.11 -8.39 8.97
CA ASN A 625 24.46 -9.74 9.42
C ASN A 625 23.25 -10.59 9.87
N GLY A 626 22.10 -10.41 9.23
CA GLY A 626 20.88 -11.18 9.50
C GLY A 626 20.09 -10.70 10.72
N LYS A 627 20.36 -9.50 11.22
CA LYS A 627 19.63 -8.90 12.35
C LYS A 627 18.12 -8.81 12.10
N TRP A 628 17.71 -8.69 10.85
CA TRP A 628 16.32 -8.47 10.43
C TRP A 628 15.66 -9.74 9.86
N ASP A 629 16.17 -10.92 10.22
CA ASP A 629 15.58 -12.17 9.77
C ASP A 629 14.10 -12.29 10.21
N ARG A 630 13.22 -12.63 9.26
CA ARG A 630 11.75 -12.69 9.40
C ARG A 630 11.02 -11.34 9.47
N MET A 631 11.69 -10.21 9.31
CA MET A 631 11.05 -8.89 9.41
C MET A 631 10.42 -8.41 8.08
N PHE A 632 10.99 -8.78 6.92
CA PHE A 632 10.46 -8.40 5.61
C PHE A 632 10.07 -9.64 4.81
N THR A 633 8.91 -10.21 5.11
CA THR A 633 8.43 -11.45 4.48
C THR A 633 7.06 -11.27 3.80
N PRO A 634 6.96 -10.38 2.79
CA PRO A 634 5.67 -10.01 2.20
C PRO A 634 4.96 -11.19 1.51
N ASP A 635 5.68 -12.26 1.19
CA ASP A 635 5.15 -13.48 0.56
C ASP A 635 4.60 -14.51 1.60
N ASP A 636 4.84 -14.33 2.91
CA ASP A 636 4.65 -15.39 3.91
C ASP A 636 3.38 -15.26 4.78
N PHE A 637 2.99 -14.04 5.17
CA PHE A 637 1.87 -13.84 6.09
C PHE A 637 0.51 -13.86 5.36
N PRO A 638 -0.56 -14.51 5.87
CA PRO A 638 -1.88 -14.56 5.22
C PRO A 638 -2.80 -13.33 5.44
N PRO A 639 -3.42 -12.74 4.39
CA PRO A 639 -3.09 -12.92 2.97
C PRO A 639 -1.69 -12.35 2.70
N PRO A 640 -0.94 -12.91 1.73
CA PRO A 640 0.34 -12.36 1.34
C PRO A 640 0.24 -10.85 1.20
N ALA A 641 1.16 -10.15 1.86
CA ALA A 641 1.33 -8.71 1.78
C ALA A 641 1.91 -8.27 0.42
N THR A 642 1.75 -9.08 -0.64
CA THR A 642 2.07 -8.74 -2.01
C THR A 642 1.24 -9.57 -2.99
N ALA A 643 1.02 -9.01 -4.18
CA ALA A 643 0.53 -9.79 -5.29
C ALA A 643 1.61 -10.81 -5.74
N LEU A 644 1.20 -12.06 -6.01
CA LEU A 644 2.08 -13.15 -6.46
C LEU A 644 1.58 -13.75 -7.78
N ASN A 645 2.47 -14.44 -8.49
CA ASN A 645 2.12 -15.37 -9.58
C ASN A 645 1.12 -14.81 -10.63
N PRO A 646 1.38 -13.63 -11.25
CA PRO A 646 0.50 -13.09 -12.28
C PRO A 646 0.36 -14.05 -13.47
N ALA A 647 -0.83 -14.15 -14.07
CA ALA A 647 -1.06 -15.03 -15.21
C ALA A 647 -0.25 -14.57 -16.44
N ALA A 648 0.41 -15.52 -17.09
CA ALA A 648 1.16 -15.34 -18.33
C ALA A 648 0.97 -16.58 -19.22
N ARG A 649 1.40 -16.51 -20.48
CA ARG A 649 1.11 -17.58 -21.44
C ARG A 649 2.33 -17.99 -22.24
N PRO A 650 2.82 -19.22 -22.07
CA PRO A 650 3.82 -19.76 -22.98
C PRO A 650 3.19 -20.05 -24.34
N ALA A 651 4.00 -19.95 -25.39
CA ALA A 651 3.59 -20.39 -26.71
C ALA A 651 3.47 -21.93 -26.75
N LEU A 652 2.30 -22.47 -27.10
CA LEU A 652 2.12 -23.94 -27.22
C LEU A 652 2.88 -24.52 -28.41
N ALA A 653 2.93 -23.80 -29.53
CA ALA A 653 3.67 -24.21 -30.71
C ALA A 653 4.24 -22.97 -31.40
N VAL A 654 5.48 -23.09 -31.87
CA VAL A 654 6.18 -22.06 -32.63
C VAL A 654 6.19 -22.50 -34.10
N GLY A 655 5.47 -21.73 -34.91
CA GLY A 655 5.43 -21.91 -36.36
C GLY A 655 6.66 -21.32 -37.07
N LYS A 656 6.62 -21.34 -38.40
CA LYS A 656 7.63 -20.65 -39.21
C LYS A 656 7.58 -19.15 -38.90
N ALA A 657 8.74 -18.53 -38.70
CA ALA A 657 8.83 -17.08 -38.52
C ALA A 657 8.27 -16.33 -39.73
N GLY A 658 7.47 -15.30 -39.44
CA GLY A 658 6.94 -14.34 -40.41
C GLY A 658 6.84 -12.97 -39.77
N LEU A 659 6.74 -11.93 -40.60
CA LEU A 659 6.70 -10.55 -40.16
C LEU A 659 5.29 -10.15 -39.72
N GLY A 660 5.17 -9.71 -38.46
CA GLY A 660 3.97 -9.04 -37.95
C GLY A 660 4.26 -7.60 -37.58
N VAL A 661 3.25 -6.74 -37.67
CA VAL A 661 3.31 -5.35 -37.21
C VAL A 661 2.04 -4.99 -36.43
N THR A 662 2.22 -4.41 -35.24
CA THR A 662 1.17 -3.75 -34.45
C THR A 662 1.44 -2.25 -34.46
N ILE A 663 0.41 -1.41 -34.43
CA ILE A 663 0.57 0.05 -34.45
C ILE A 663 -0.06 0.69 -33.21
N TRP A 664 0.41 1.88 -32.88
CA TRP A 664 -0.17 2.70 -31.81
C TRP A 664 -1.69 2.76 -31.87
N GLY A 665 -2.34 2.40 -30.77
CA GLY A 665 -3.79 2.50 -30.63
C GLY A 665 -4.59 1.50 -31.47
N SER A 666 -3.99 0.43 -31.97
CA SER A 666 -4.77 -0.70 -32.50
C SER A 666 -5.37 -1.54 -31.37
N ASP A 667 -6.62 -1.98 -31.53
CA ASP A 667 -7.23 -2.99 -30.66
C ASP A 667 -6.97 -4.40 -31.24
N ALA A 668 -6.49 -5.33 -30.41
CA ALA A 668 -6.24 -6.70 -30.82
C ALA A 668 -7.52 -7.35 -31.38
N GLY A 669 -7.50 -7.75 -32.66
CA GLY A 669 -8.60 -8.46 -33.32
C GLY A 669 -9.71 -7.58 -33.94
N ALA A 670 -9.55 -6.25 -34.00
CA ALA A 670 -10.38 -5.40 -34.85
C ALA A 670 -9.87 -5.40 -36.30
N ASP A 671 -10.76 -5.24 -37.28
CA ASP A 671 -10.41 -4.92 -38.69
C ASP A 671 -9.83 -3.48 -38.76
N ALA A 672 -8.70 -3.25 -38.10
CA ALA A 672 -8.04 -1.96 -38.09
C ALA A 672 -7.42 -1.71 -39.47
N GLN A 673 -7.66 -0.53 -40.04
CA GLN A 673 -6.80 -0.03 -41.10
C GLN A 673 -5.47 0.37 -40.46
N ASP A 674 -4.35 -0.10 -41.00
CA ASP A 674 -3.00 0.21 -40.53
C ASP A 674 -2.65 1.69 -40.83
N VAL A 675 -3.27 2.60 -40.08
CA VAL A 675 -3.16 4.06 -40.23
C VAL A 675 -2.68 4.67 -38.93
N LEU A 676 -1.51 5.29 -38.97
CA LEU A 676 -1.02 6.19 -37.94
C LEU A 676 -1.40 7.62 -38.31
N GLU A 677 -2.38 8.18 -37.62
CA GLU A 677 -2.76 9.58 -37.78
C GLU A 677 -2.00 10.45 -36.76
N PHE A 678 -1.43 11.57 -37.19
CA PHE A 678 -0.76 12.56 -36.35
C PHE A 678 -1.49 13.91 -36.46
N TRP A 679 -1.78 14.52 -35.32
CA TRP A 679 -2.42 15.82 -35.23
C TRP A 679 -1.37 16.91 -35.00
N PRO A 680 -1.50 18.11 -35.61
CA PRO A 680 -0.54 19.21 -35.42
C PRO A 680 -0.23 19.53 -33.95
N ASP A 681 -1.24 19.49 -33.08
CA ASP A 681 -1.14 19.77 -31.64
C ASP A 681 -1.21 18.50 -30.77
N GLY A 682 -1.05 17.32 -31.40
CA GLY A 682 -1.16 16.00 -30.75
C GLY A 682 0.17 15.38 -30.33
N GLN A 683 0.13 14.06 -30.12
CA GLN A 683 1.32 13.27 -29.80
C GLN A 683 2.26 13.22 -31.01
N LEU A 684 3.48 13.76 -30.85
CA LEU A 684 4.50 13.77 -31.91
C LEU A 684 5.19 12.42 -32.07
N ASP A 685 5.31 11.67 -30.98
CA ASP A 685 5.95 10.37 -30.92
C ASP A 685 4.88 9.29 -30.70
N LYS A 686 4.76 8.41 -31.70
CA LYS A 686 3.97 7.17 -31.61
C LYS A 686 4.90 6.00 -31.86
N TRP A 687 4.38 4.78 -31.89
CA TRP A 687 5.20 3.61 -32.22
C TRP A 687 4.50 2.64 -33.17
N ILE A 688 5.34 1.84 -33.80
CA ILE A 688 4.97 0.56 -34.39
C ILE A 688 5.80 -0.52 -33.72
N GLU A 689 5.24 -1.69 -33.57
CA GLU A 689 5.92 -2.85 -33.02
C GLU A 689 6.08 -3.89 -34.10
N ILE A 690 7.33 -4.22 -34.39
CA ILE A 690 7.68 -5.26 -35.34
C ILE A 690 7.91 -6.54 -34.53
N TYR A 691 7.27 -7.64 -34.91
CA TYR A 691 7.35 -8.89 -34.19
C TYR A 691 7.45 -10.10 -35.11
N SER A 692 7.91 -11.22 -34.55
CA SER A 692 7.85 -12.52 -35.21
C SER A 692 6.54 -13.23 -34.86
N THR A 693 5.82 -13.69 -35.89
CA THR A 693 4.65 -14.58 -35.73
C THR A 693 5.05 -16.02 -35.36
N GLY A 694 6.34 -16.36 -35.47
CA GLY A 694 6.92 -17.68 -35.21
C GLY A 694 8.21 -17.57 -34.39
N ALA A 695 9.27 -18.23 -34.83
CA ALA A 695 10.55 -18.28 -34.12
C ALA A 695 11.31 -16.93 -34.12
N ALA A 696 12.26 -16.81 -33.19
CA ALA A 696 13.10 -15.61 -33.03
C ALA A 696 14.05 -15.35 -34.21
N GLY A 697 14.52 -14.11 -34.35
CA GLY A 697 15.66 -13.76 -35.21
C GLY A 697 15.32 -13.25 -36.62
N LEU A 698 14.18 -12.57 -36.80
CA LEU A 698 13.72 -12.08 -38.09
C LEU A 698 14.44 -10.77 -38.48
N PRO A 699 15.25 -10.72 -39.56
CA PRO A 699 15.87 -9.48 -40.00
C PRO A 699 14.86 -8.58 -40.70
N PHE A 700 14.85 -7.29 -40.37
CA PHE A 700 13.95 -6.32 -40.97
C PHE A 700 14.69 -5.10 -41.52
N SER A 701 14.06 -4.43 -42.49
CA SER A 701 14.39 -3.07 -42.90
C SER A 701 13.11 -2.24 -43.00
N ILE A 702 13.23 -0.92 -42.81
CA ILE A 702 12.12 0.03 -42.84
C ILE A 702 12.44 1.09 -43.89
N GLU A 703 11.49 1.33 -44.77
CA GLU A 703 11.52 2.42 -45.74
C GLU A 703 10.39 3.40 -45.41
N THR A 704 10.72 4.70 -45.33
CA THR A 704 9.72 5.77 -45.22
C THR A 704 9.56 6.45 -46.58
N SER A 705 8.32 6.72 -47.00
CA SER A 705 8.09 7.36 -48.31
C SER A 705 8.33 8.87 -48.30
N GLU A 706 8.42 9.48 -47.12
CA GLU A 706 8.49 10.92 -46.93
C GLU A 706 9.53 11.29 -45.86
N PRO A 707 10.29 12.39 -46.04
CA PRO A 707 11.37 12.78 -45.12
C PRO A 707 10.89 13.34 -43.78
N TRP A 708 9.62 13.72 -43.68
CA TRP A 708 9.00 14.20 -42.44
C TRP A 708 8.56 13.06 -41.51
N ILE A 709 8.61 11.81 -41.98
CA ILE A 709 8.42 10.61 -41.15
C ILE A 709 9.79 10.14 -40.68
N ARG A 710 10.06 10.25 -39.37
CA ARG A 710 11.32 9.79 -38.77
C ARG A 710 11.07 8.55 -37.92
N VAL A 711 11.98 7.58 -38.01
CA VAL A 711 11.91 6.34 -37.22
C VAL A 711 13.19 6.13 -36.42
N THR A 712 13.09 5.52 -35.23
CA THR A 712 14.25 5.34 -34.33
C THR A 712 15.31 4.38 -34.88
N CYS A 713 14.92 3.44 -35.74
CA CYS A 713 15.88 2.65 -36.53
C CYS A 713 15.25 2.18 -37.86
N THR A 714 16.08 2.01 -38.89
CA THR A 714 15.64 1.58 -40.23
C THR A 714 16.02 0.16 -40.58
N THR A 715 16.83 -0.51 -39.76
CA THR A 715 17.23 -1.91 -39.96
C THR A 715 17.50 -2.57 -38.61
N GLY A 716 17.28 -3.87 -38.51
CA GLY A 716 17.64 -4.62 -37.32
C GLY A 716 17.26 -6.09 -37.42
N VAL A 717 17.32 -6.75 -36.27
CA VAL A 717 16.80 -8.10 -36.09
C VAL A 717 15.75 -8.05 -34.99
N VAL A 718 14.64 -8.74 -35.21
CA VAL A 718 13.56 -8.94 -34.26
C VAL A 718 13.77 -10.30 -33.60
N ASP A 719 14.25 -10.28 -32.36
CA ASP A 719 14.40 -11.51 -31.57
C ASP A 719 13.04 -12.03 -31.10
N ALA A 720 12.12 -11.16 -30.69
CA ALA A 720 10.75 -11.56 -30.35
C ALA A 720 9.75 -10.50 -30.82
N GLU A 721 9.86 -9.33 -30.22
CA GLU A 721 9.26 -8.08 -30.68
C GLU A 721 10.26 -6.95 -30.50
N ARG A 722 10.00 -5.85 -31.21
CA ARG A 722 10.80 -4.64 -31.15
C ARG A 722 9.92 -3.43 -31.42
N ARG A 723 9.91 -2.49 -30.48
CA ARG A 723 9.23 -1.20 -30.62
C ARG A 723 10.09 -0.24 -31.45
N ILE A 724 9.47 0.39 -32.44
CA ILE A 724 10.06 1.41 -33.31
C ILE A 724 9.30 2.71 -33.07
N GLY A 725 9.98 3.71 -32.52
CA GLY A 725 9.41 5.04 -32.39
C GLY A 725 9.23 5.67 -33.77
N VAL A 726 8.07 6.28 -33.99
CA VAL A 726 7.68 7.01 -35.18
C VAL A 726 7.41 8.45 -34.76
N HIS A 727 8.24 9.36 -35.25
CA HIS A 727 8.16 10.78 -34.95
C HIS A 727 7.68 11.55 -36.18
N VAL A 728 6.62 12.34 -36.00
CA VAL A 728 6.07 13.26 -37.00
C VAL A 728 5.73 14.58 -36.32
N ASP A 729 6.43 15.63 -36.72
CA ASP A 729 6.06 17.01 -36.36
C ASP A 729 4.95 17.50 -37.30
N ALA A 730 3.71 17.15 -36.97
CA ALA A 730 2.55 17.42 -37.81
C ALA A 730 2.27 18.92 -37.98
N GLY A 731 2.78 19.78 -37.09
CA GLY A 731 2.66 21.24 -37.22
C GLY A 731 3.48 21.81 -38.38
N ASP A 732 4.58 21.15 -38.75
CA ASP A 732 5.47 21.55 -39.84
C ASP A 732 5.13 20.87 -41.18
N VAL A 733 4.10 20.03 -41.21
CA VAL A 733 3.68 19.26 -42.39
C VAL A 733 2.33 19.76 -42.90
N ALA A 734 2.15 19.82 -44.22
CA ALA A 734 0.90 20.32 -44.79
C ALA A 734 -0.31 19.45 -44.36
N PRO A 735 -1.47 20.04 -44.02
CA PRO A 735 -2.68 19.29 -43.67
C PRO A 735 -3.07 18.26 -44.75
N ASP A 736 -3.65 17.12 -44.33
CA ASP A 736 -4.00 15.98 -45.19
C ASP A 736 -2.81 15.33 -45.92
N SER A 737 -1.56 15.67 -45.56
CA SER A 737 -0.38 14.98 -46.07
C SER A 737 -0.42 13.49 -45.73
N ARG A 738 0.04 12.67 -46.67
CA ARG A 738 0.11 11.22 -46.54
C ARG A 738 1.51 10.75 -46.85
N GLY A 739 1.98 9.83 -46.03
CA GLY A 739 3.19 9.06 -46.30
C GLY A 739 2.97 7.60 -45.92
N ARG A 740 4.01 6.80 -46.05
CA ARG A 740 3.98 5.37 -45.73
C ARG A 740 5.25 4.97 -45.02
N ILE A 741 5.10 4.05 -44.08
CA ILE A 741 6.18 3.25 -43.52
C ILE A 741 6.01 1.84 -44.09
N VAL A 742 7.05 1.33 -44.76
CA VAL A 742 7.05 -0.04 -45.28
C VAL A 742 8.09 -0.83 -44.51
N VAL A 743 7.65 -1.82 -43.77
CA VAL A 743 8.51 -2.76 -43.05
C VAL A 743 8.71 -3.98 -43.94
N HIS A 744 9.95 -4.30 -44.25
CA HIS A 744 10.34 -5.43 -45.08
C HIS A 744 11.00 -6.52 -44.25
N ASP A 745 10.55 -7.75 -44.41
CA ASP A 745 11.31 -8.94 -44.02
C ASP A 745 12.46 -9.11 -45.01
N SER A 746 13.68 -8.90 -44.52
CA SER A 746 14.88 -8.93 -45.37
C SER A 746 15.24 -10.34 -45.83
N ALA A 747 14.67 -11.39 -45.23
CA ALA A 747 14.90 -12.78 -45.59
C ALA A 747 13.88 -13.30 -46.60
N SER A 748 12.58 -13.04 -46.41
CA SER A 748 11.51 -13.53 -47.30
C SER A 748 11.16 -12.57 -48.44
N GLY A 749 11.42 -11.27 -48.26
CA GLY A 749 10.95 -10.21 -49.15
C GLY A 749 9.47 -9.84 -48.96
N GLU A 750 8.79 -10.40 -47.95
CA GLU A 750 7.47 -9.93 -47.54
C GLU A 750 7.55 -8.50 -46.97
N SER A 751 6.49 -7.72 -47.16
CA SER A 751 6.44 -6.34 -46.69
C SER A 751 5.07 -6.00 -46.12
N HIS A 752 5.06 -5.21 -45.06
CA HIS A 752 3.86 -4.67 -44.45
C HIS A 752 3.90 -3.13 -44.54
N ALA A 753 2.83 -2.51 -45.04
CA ALA A 753 2.78 -1.08 -45.30
C ALA A 753 1.76 -0.40 -44.38
N ILE A 754 2.21 0.63 -43.66
CA ILE A 754 1.43 1.43 -42.72
C ILE A 754 1.26 2.81 -43.34
N GLU A 755 0.02 3.29 -43.45
CA GLU A 755 -0.26 4.66 -43.87
C GLU A 755 0.03 5.60 -42.70
N VAL A 756 0.75 6.68 -42.98
CA VAL A 756 0.95 7.79 -42.03
C VAL A 756 0.19 8.99 -42.55
N ARG A 757 -0.74 9.51 -41.76
CA ARG A 757 -1.60 10.63 -42.14
C ARG A 757 -1.39 11.80 -41.20
N VAL A 758 -1.28 13.01 -41.75
CA VAL A 758 -1.42 14.24 -40.97
C VAL A 758 -2.87 14.68 -40.99
N ALA A 759 -3.47 14.84 -39.82
CA ALA A 759 -4.86 15.24 -39.69
C ALA A 759 -5.10 16.61 -40.35
N ASN A 760 -6.19 16.73 -41.12
CA ASN A 760 -6.60 18.01 -41.69
C ASN A 760 -7.55 18.73 -40.75
N VAL A 761 -6.94 19.41 -39.79
CA VAL A 761 -7.63 20.22 -38.80
C VAL A 761 -7.14 21.66 -38.90
N GLY A 762 -8.03 22.61 -38.68
CA GLY A 762 -7.66 24.03 -38.69
C GLY A 762 -6.82 24.37 -37.46
N HIS A 763 -5.85 25.28 -37.60
CA HIS A 763 -5.07 25.76 -36.46
C HIS A 763 -5.89 26.70 -35.57
N PRO A 764 -5.54 26.81 -34.28
CA PRO A 764 -6.07 27.87 -33.42
C PRO A 764 -5.85 29.27 -34.02
N ASP A 765 -6.76 30.19 -33.73
CA ASP A 765 -6.66 31.58 -34.16
C ASP A 765 -5.36 32.25 -33.66
N GLN A 766 -4.88 33.23 -34.43
CA GLN A 766 -3.65 33.95 -34.09
C GLN A 766 -3.78 34.66 -32.74
N GLY A 767 -3.05 34.18 -31.73
CA GLY A 767 -3.06 34.73 -30.36
C GLY A 767 -3.80 33.87 -29.34
N PHE A 768 -4.37 32.72 -29.72
CA PHE A 768 -4.90 31.75 -28.77
C PHE A 768 -3.81 31.22 -27.83
N PHE A 769 -4.14 31.11 -26.55
CA PHE A 769 -3.34 30.48 -25.51
C PHE A 769 -4.26 29.52 -24.75
N GLY A 770 -3.89 28.25 -24.65
CA GLY A 770 -4.71 27.21 -24.05
C GLY A 770 -4.43 25.82 -24.62
N SER A 771 -5.18 24.83 -24.15
CA SER A 771 -5.07 23.44 -24.59
C SER A 771 -5.84 23.19 -25.90
N VAL A 772 -5.27 22.42 -26.82
CA VAL A 772 -5.89 22.15 -28.12
C VAL A 772 -6.38 20.71 -28.20
N GLU A 773 -7.53 20.50 -28.83
CA GLU A 773 -8.03 19.16 -29.17
C GLU A 773 -7.04 18.43 -30.06
N ALA A 774 -6.60 17.25 -29.65
CA ALA A 774 -5.82 16.37 -30.50
C ALA A 774 -6.02 14.91 -30.11
N ASP A 775 -5.86 14.01 -31.07
CA ASP A 775 -5.98 12.56 -30.84
C ASP A 775 -7.31 12.14 -30.15
N GLY A 776 -8.38 12.93 -30.35
CA GLY A 776 -9.72 12.68 -29.83
C GLY A 776 -10.00 13.13 -28.40
N TYR A 777 -9.14 13.98 -27.81
CA TYR A 777 -9.32 14.53 -26.46
C TYR A 777 -8.67 15.91 -26.26
N VAL A 778 -9.03 16.57 -25.15
CA VAL A 778 -8.28 17.65 -24.49
C VAL A 778 -8.01 17.19 -23.05
N SER A 779 -6.75 17.08 -22.62
CA SER A 779 -6.36 16.68 -21.26
C SER A 779 -5.58 17.80 -20.58
N ILE A 780 -5.99 18.18 -19.38
CA ILE A 780 -5.57 19.43 -18.73
C ILE A 780 -5.01 19.13 -17.34
N ASP A 781 -3.86 19.73 -17.03
CA ASP A 781 -3.26 19.78 -15.69
C ASP A 781 -3.95 20.90 -14.90
N PRO A 782 -4.75 20.58 -13.86
CA PRO A 782 -5.50 21.58 -13.13
C PRO A 782 -4.61 22.57 -12.36
N SER A 783 -3.33 22.23 -12.11
CA SER A 783 -2.41 23.12 -11.40
C SER A 783 -1.93 24.33 -12.20
N ARG A 784 -2.35 24.43 -13.47
CA ARG A 784 -1.92 25.47 -14.41
C ARG A 784 -3.13 26.19 -15.01
N PRO A 785 -3.92 26.94 -14.22
CA PRO A 785 -5.06 27.67 -14.75
C PRO A 785 -4.61 28.77 -15.72
N ASP A 786 -5.34 28.91 -16.81
CA ASP A 786 -5.17 30.04 -17.74
C ASP A 786 -5.85 31.31 -17.18
N VAL A 787 -6.92 31.11 -16.41
CA VAL A 787 -7.64 32.16 -15.67
C VAL A 787 -7.97 31.68 -14.27
N GLU A 788 -7.81 32.54 -13.28
CA GLU A 788 -8.17 32.25 -11.90
C GLU A 788 -8.89 33.43 -11.24
N SER A 789 -9.73 33.12 -10.26
CA SER A 789 -10.40 34.11 -9.42
C SER A 789 -10.45 33.59 -7.99
N TYR A 790 -10.23 34.51 -7.04
CA TYR A 790 -10.35 34.25 -5.61
C TYR A 790 -11.66 34.87 -5.11
N GLY A 791 -12.39 34.15 -4.26
CA GLY A 791 -13.47 34.74 -3.48
C GLY A 791 -12.93 35.37 -2.20
N HIS A 792 -13.81 35.95 -1.40
CA HIS A 792 -13.47 36.53 -0.10
C HIS A 792 -12.96 35.49 0.91
N HIS A 793 -13.52 34.29 0.86
CA HIS A 793 -13.16 33.17 1.73
C HIS A 793 -12.94 31.86 0.97
N THR A 794 -13.04 31.90 -0.36
CA THR A 794 -12.93 30.73 -1.22
C THR A 794 -11.68 30.81 -2.10
N CYS A 795 -10.99 29.69 -2.28
CA CYS A 795 -9.86 29.59 -3.20
C CYS A 795 -9.64 28.14 -3.67
N TRP A 796 -8.91 27.99 -4.77
CA TRP A 796 -8.26 26.73 -5.12
C TRP A 796 -6.81 26.81 -4.66
N ASN A 797 -6.36 25.81 -3.88
CA ASN A 797 -5.02 25.73 -3.33
C ASN A 797 -4.25 24.57 -3.99
N PRO A 798 -3.05 24.80 -4.54
CA PRO A 798 -2.21 23.70 -5.00
C PRO A 798 -1.68 22.91 -3.79
N VAL A 799 -1.74 21.58 -3.88
CA VAL A 799 -1.08 20.66 -2.95
C VAL A 799 0.05 19.99 -3.74
N PRO A 800 1.31 20.47 -3.60
CA PRO A 800 2.46 19.94 -4.31
C PRO A 800 2.60 18.44 -4.09
N TYR A 801 3.07 17.72 -5.11
CA TYR A 801 3.36 16.28 -5.04
C TYR A 801 2.20 15.31 -4.77
N LEU A 802 0.96 15.79 -4.58
CA LEU A 802 -0.21 14.91 -4.41
C LEU A 802 -0.75 14.35 -5.75
N GLY A 803 -0.55 15.05 -6.86
CA GLY A 803 -1.00 14.61 -8.17
C GLY A 803 -0.20 13.40 -8.69
N ARG A 804 -0.87 12.50 -9.40
CA ARG A 804 -0.29 11.24 -9.88
C ARG A 804 0.77 11.47 -10.95
N PHE A 805 0.70 12.57 -11.70
CA PHE A 805 1.63 12.90 -12.80
C PHE A 805 2.83 13.76 -12.36
N GLY A 806 3.09 13.88 -11.06
CA GLY A 806 4.12 14.78 -10.55
C GLY A 806 3.68 16.25 -10.49
N ASN A 807 2.44 16.55 -10.89
CA ASN A 807 1.83 17.86 -10.75
C ASN A 807 1.24 18.06 -9.34
N PRO A 808 1.09 19.31 -8.87
CA PRO A 808 0.23 19.59 -7.74
C PRO A 808 -1.22 19.18 -8.02
N ALA A 809 -1.91 18.63 -7.01
CA ALA A 809 -3.36 18.49 -7.06
C ALA A 809 -4.01 19.83 -6.65
N MET A 810 -5.15 20.19 -7.24
CA MET A 810 -5.85 21.43 -6.88
C MET A 810 -6.98 21.14 -5.90
N GLU A 811 -6.85 21.65 -4.68
CA GLU A 811 -7.81 21.47 -3.59
C GLU A 811 -8.70 22.71 -3.42
N ALA A 812 -10.01 22.51 -3.38
CA ALA A 812 -10.98 23.57 -3.11
C ALA A 812 -11.02 23.92 -1.62
N ARG A 813 -11.00 25.21 -1.29
CA ARG A 813 -11.30 25.73 0.04
C ARG A 813 -12.50 26.67 -0.06
N SER A 814 -13.61 26.31 0.58
CA SER A 814 -14.83 27.12 0.68
C SER A 814 -14.82 28.08 1.88
N GLY A 815 -13.82 27.99 2.77
CA GLY A 815 -13.54 28.95 3.84
C GLY A 815 -13.45 28.34 5.24
N LEU A 816 -13.33 29.21 6.24
CA LEU A 816 -13.43 28.84 7.66
C LEU A 816 -14.86 28.37 7.92
N GLU A 817 -15.04 27.22 8.57
CA GLU A 817 -16.32 26.58 8.92
C GLU A 817 -16.91 25.55 7.93
N ALA A 818 -16.21 25.20 6.83
CA ALA A 818 -16.60 24.10 5.93
C ALA A 818 -18.05 24.16 5.40
N SER A 819 -18.63 25.35 5.32
CA SER A 819 -19.94 25.55 4.69
C SER A 819 -19.80 25.56 3.16
N PRO A 820 -20.79 25.01 2.42
CA PRO A 820 -20.79 25.11 0.97
C PRO A 820 -20.83 26.56 0.49
N ALA A 821 -19.99 26.90 -0.47
CA ALA A 821 -20.03 28.19 -1.17
C ALA A 821 -21.17 28.22 -2.19
N ASP A 822 -21.76 29.40 -2.42
CA ASP A 822 -22.65 29.63 -3.56
C ASP A 822 -21.81 30.09 -4.76
N PRO A 823 -21.67 29.25 -5.81
CA PRO A 823 -20.84 29.56 -6.97
C PRO A 823 -21.39 30.73 -7.82
N ASN A 824 -22.56 31.29 -7.50
CA ASN A 824 -23.12 32.47 -8.18
C ASN A 824 -22.93 33.79 -7.43
N MET A 825 -22.49 33.76 -6.16
CA MET A 825 -22.42 34.95 -5.30
C MET A 825 -21.00 35.53 -5.18
N ASP A 826 -20.01 34.69 -4.87
CA ASP A 826 -18.61 35.08 -4.68
C ASP A 826 -17.66 33.95 -5.14
N PRO A 827 -17.55 33.75 -6.47
CA PRO A 827 -16.94 32.53 -6.99
C PRO A 827 -15.41 32.58 -7.00
N ALA A 828 -14.79 31.71 -6.21
CA ALA A 828 -13.46 31.21 -6.56
C ALA A 828 -13.58 30.18 -7.68
N TYR A 829 -12.78 30.35 -8.72
CA TYR A 829 -12.68 29.38 -9.80
C TYR A 829 -11.29 29.36 -10.43
N ILE A 830 -10.97 28.22 -11.01
CA ILE A 830 -9.87 28.03 -11.95
C ILE A 830 -10.47 27.72 -13.32
N GLY A 831 -9.87 28.22 -14.40
CA GLY A 831 -10.38 28.04 -15.75
C GLY A 831 -9.31 27.88 -16.81
N TYR A 832 -9.70 27.25 -17.91
CA TYR A 832 -8.83 26.79 -18.97
C TYR A 832 -9.43 27.13 -20.33
N HIS A 833 -8.65 27.77 -21.17
CA HIS A 833 -8.96 27.99 -22.56
C HIS A 833 -8.71 26.70 -23.33
N ILE A 834 -9.70 26.27 -24.10
CA ILE A 834 -9.63 25.09 -24.95
C ILE A 834 -9.98 25.44 -26.39
N TRP A 835 -9.38 24.74 -27.34
CA TRP A 835 -9.73 24.84 -28.76
C TRP A 835 -10.26 23.52 -29.28
N LEU A 836 -11.47 23.52 -29.84
CA LEU A 836 -12.09 22.36 -30.48
C LEU A 836 -12.05 22.50 -32.02
N HIS A 837 -11.61 21.46 -32.72
CA HIS A 837 -11.57 21.44 -34.18
C HIS A 837 -12.93 21.09 -34.80
N ASN A 838 -13.77 20.35 -34.08
CA ASN A 838 -15.08 19.91 -34.59
C ASN A 838 -16.21 20.22 -33.59
N ASP A 839 -17.40 20.50 -34.13
CA ASP A 839 -18.63 20.55 -33.35
C ASP A 839 -18.86 19.20 -32.65
N CYS A 840 -19.01 19.17 -31.32
CA CYS A 840 -19.14 17.93 -30.56
C CYS A 840 -19.98 18.07 -29.29
N VAL A 841 -20.30 16.94 -28.66
CA VAL A 841 -20.87 16.87 -27.30
C VAL A 841 -19.84 16.14 -26.45
N PRO A 842 -18.84 16.84 -25.90
CA PRO A 842 -17.71 16.18 -25.27
C PRO A 842 -18.12 15.54 -23.94
N GLN A 843 -17.54 14.40 -23.65
CA GLN A 843 -17.63 13.79 -22.32
C GLN A 843 -16.54 14.40 -21.43
N LEU A 844 -16.95 15.10 -20.38
CA LEU A 844 -16.07 15.55 -19.31
C LEU A 844 -15.82 14.40 -18.33
N GLU A 845 -14.55 14.16 -18.03
CA GLU A 845 -14.08 13.29 -16.94
C GLU A 845 -13.20 14.11 -16.00
N LEU A 846 -13.60 14.19 -14.74
CA LEU A 846 -12.82 14.79 -13.65
C LEU A 846 -12.13 13.69 -12.87
N HIS A 847 -10.81 13.74 -12.80
CA HIS A 847 -10.00 12.87 -11.95
C HIS A 847 -9.86 13.54 -10.59
N ARG A 848 -10.60 13.01 -9.63
CA ARG A 848 -10.74 13.58 -8.30
C ARG A 848 -10.02 12.68 -7.29
N ILE A 849 -9.18 13.27 -6.45
CA ILE A 849 -8.64 12.59 -5.28
C ILE A 849 -9.81 12.28 -4.32
N PRO A 850 -9.94 11.04 -3.81
CA PRO A 850 -11.15 10.56 -3.13
C PRO A 850 -11.26 11.04 -1.67
N THR A 851 -11.15 12.36 -1.44
CA THR A 851 -11.48 12.98 -0.14
C THR A 851 -12.92 12.66 0.28
N LEU A 852 -13.22 12.60 1.58
CA LEU A 852 -14.52 12.12 2.09
C LEU A 852 -15.24 13.17 2.95
N ASP A 853 -16.54 13.00 3.10
CA ASP A 853 -17.42 13.75 4.00
C ASP A 853 -18.67 12.91 4.33
N SER A 854 -18.57 12.02 5.33
CA SER A 854 -19.61 11.04 5.68
C SER A 854 -21.00 11.63 5.95
N THR A 855 -21.08 12.92 6.28
CA THR A 855 -22.33 13.60 6.66
C THR A 855 -22.83 14.61 5.64
N GLY A 856 -22.03 14.86 4.60
CA GLY A 856 -22.27 15.96 3.69
C GLY A 856 -22.39 15.54 2.23
N ARG A 857 -22.00 16.47 1.37
CA ARG A 857 -22.06 16.36 -0.10
C ARG A 857 -20.74 16.85 -0.63
N ILE A 858 -20.34 16.32 -1.78
CA ILE A 858 -19.09 16.74 -2.40
C ILE A 858 -19.33 17.09 -3.86
N ARG A 859 -19.26 18.40 -4.13
CA ARG A 859 -19.64 19.01 -5.41
C ARG A 859 -18.61 19.98 -5.92
N VAL A 860 -18.54 20.08 -7.25
CA VAL A 860 -17.80 21.10 -7.99
C VAL A 860 -18.71 21.73 -9.03
N GLY A 861 -18.65 23.06 -9.17
CA GLY A 861 -19.38 23.75 -10.22
C GLY A 861 -18.60 23.74 -11.52
N VAL A 862 -19.20 23.32 -12.62
CA VAL A 862 -18.59 23.33 -13.95
C VAL A 862 -19.33 24.32 -14.84
N ARG A 863 -18.61 25.26 -15.45
CA ARG A 863 -19.15 26.19 -16.44
C ARG A 863 -18.35 26.14 -17.72
N ILE A 864 -19.02 26.05 -18.86
CA ILE A 864 -18.41 26.24 -20.18
C ILE A 864 -18.91 27.57 -20.76
N ASP A 865 -18.00 28.44 -21.15
CA ASP A 865 -18.26 29.79 -21.64
C ASP A 865 -19.22 30.57 -20.72
N ASP A 866 -20.30 31.08 -21.30
CA ASP A 866 -21.36 31.80 -20.61
C ASP A 866 -22.57 30.93 -20.23
N LEU A 867 -22.52 29.60 -20.47
CA LEU A 867 -23.60 28.70 -20.12
C LEU A 867 -23.81 28.63 -18.59
N PRO A 868 -24.98 28.16 -18.12
CA PRO A 868 -25.22 27.97 -16.68
C PRO A 868 -24.22 27.00 -16.04
N ILE A 869 -23.94 27.21 -14.75
CA ILE A 869 -23.12 26.31 -13.96
C ILE A 869 -23.85 24.97 -13.78
N ILE A 870 -23.14 23.88 -14.03
CA ILE A 870 -23.56 22.50 -13.78
C ILE A 870 -22.91 22.06 -12.47
N GLU A 871 -23.70 21.66 -11.48
CA GLU A 871 -23.17 20.99 -10.28
C GLU A 871 -22.84 19.54 -10.62
N VAL A 872 -21.56 19.18 -10.50
CA VAL A 872 -21.09 17.80 -10.61
C VAL A 872 -20.89 17.30 -9.18
N GLU A 873 -21.66 16.27 -8.81
CA GLU A 873 -21.69 15.66 -7.49
C GLU A 873 -21.25 14.20 -7.56
N THR A 874 -20.58 13.72 -6.52
CA THR A 874 -20.33 12.29 -6.35
C THR A 874 -21.22 11.67 -5.26
N ALA A 875 -21.50 10.38 -5.42
CA ALA A 875 -22.05 9.53 -4.36
C ALA A 875 -20.96 9.00 -3.40
N THR A 876 -19.68 9.05 -3.76
CA THR A 876 -18.55 8.56 -2.96
C THR A 876 -18.21 9.57 -1.86
N VAL A 877 -18.96 9.51 -0.77
CA VAL A 877 -18.83 10.43 0.38
C VAL A 877 -18.28 9.75 1.63
N ASP A 878 -18.27 8.41 1.67
CA ASP A 878 -17.73 7.62 2.77
C ASP A 878 -17.26 6.24 2.27
N GLU A 879 -16.61 5.47 3.15
CA GLU A 879 -16.28 4.06 2.93
C GLU A 879 -17.49 3.24 2.47
N HIS A 880 -17.28 2.33 1.53
CA HIS A 880 -18.33 1.46 0.95
C HIS A 880 -19.52 2.17 0.28
N ILE A 881 -19.48 3.49 0.09
CA ILE A 881 -20.52 4.26 -0.63
C ILE A 881 -20.02 4.68 -2.01
N GLY A 882 -20.90 4.64 -3.01
CA GLY A 882 -20.59 5.08 -4.36
C GLY A 882 -19.54 4.22 -5.03
N ALA A 883 -18.47 4.84 -5.52
CA ALA A 883 -17.36 4.20 -6.21
C ALA A 883 -16.13 3.98 -5.31
N TRP A 884 -16.27 4.05 -3.98
CA TRP A 884 -15.17 3.95 -3.02
C TRP A 884 -14.32 2.68 -3.24
N GLU A 885 -14.96 1.51 -3.40
CA GLU A 885 -14.27 0.22 -3.58
C GLU A 885 -13.28 0.21 -4.74
N THR A 886 -13.62 0.90 -5.83
CA THR A 886 -12.75 1.01 -7.01
C THR A 886 -11.79 2.20 -6.89
N SER A 887 -12.19 3.28 -6.23
CA SER A 887 -11.42 4.53 -6.17
C SER A 887 -10.26 4.44 -5.19
N LYS A 888 -10.39 3.64 -4.12
CA LYS A 888 -9.31 3.37 -3.14
C LYS A 888 -8.11 2.64 -3.77
N LEU A 889 -8.34 1.82 -4.80
CA LEU A 889 -7.29 1.05 -5.46
C LEU A 889 -6.41 1.93 -6.36
N ASP A 890 -7.03 2.85 -7.09
CA ASP A 890 -6.35 3.76 -8.02
C ASP A 890 -5.98 5.12 -7.41
N ASN A 891 -6.34 5.32 -6.14
CA ASN A 891 -6.35 6.60 -5.43
C ASN A 891 -6.99 7.76 -6.25
N ILE A 892 -7.98 7.43 -7.07
CA ILE A 892 -8.68 8.40 -7.91
C ILE A 892 -10.12 7.97 -8.14
N GLU A 893 -11.04 8.91 -8.00
CA GLU A 893 -12.39 8.81 -8.49
C GLU A 893 -12.49 9.50 -9.86
N ARG A 894 -13.15 8.84 -10.82
CA ARG A 894 -13.35 9.39 -12.18
C ARG A 894 -14.82 9.76 -12.37
N ILE A 895 -15.15 11.03 -12.15
CA ILE A 895 -16.53 11.54 -12.26
C ILE A 895 -16.77 11.96 -13.71
N ARG A 896 -17.85 11.47 -14.32
CA ARG A 896 -18.14 11.69 -15.75
C ARG A 896 -19.47 12.36 -15.97
N THR A 897 -19.52 13.32 -16.90
CA THR A 897 -20.76 13.92 -17.39
C THR A 897 -20.59 14.36 -18.84
N TYR A 898 -21.69 14.54 -19.57
CA TYR A 898 -21.64 15.15 -20.90
C TYR A 898 -21.85 16.65 -20.79
N LEU A 899 -20.98 17.42 -21.44
CA LEU A 899 -21.20 18.85 -21.60
C LEU A 899 -22.29 19.12 -22.66
N PRO A 900 -22.85 20.34 -22.69
CA PRO A 900 -23.71 20.77 -23.80
C PRO A 900 -22.98 20.68 -25.15
N TYR A 901 -23.74 20.73 -26.23
CA TYR A 901 -23.18 20.80 -27.57
C TYR A 901 -22.31 22.05 -27.75
N LEU A 902 -21.04 21.84 -28.14
CA LEU A 902 -20.05 22.88 -28.38
C LEU A 902 -19.76 23.00 -29.88
N LYS A 903 -19.44 24.23 -30.30
CA LYS A 903 -19.02 24.51 -31.68
C LYS A 903 -17.52 24.27 -31.81
N ALA A 904 -17.03 24.10 -33.03
CA ALA A 904 -15.61 24.25 -33.28
C ALA A 904 -15.17 25.70 -32.95
N GLY A 905 -13.99 25.85 -32.36
CA GLY A 905 -13.40 27.12 -31.95
C GLY A 905 -12.96 27.14 -30.48
N GLU A 906 -12.71 28.35 -29.99
CA GLU A 906 -12.31 28.61 -28.62
C GLU A 906 -13.48 28.49 -27.63
N HIS A 907 -13.20 27.86 -26.50
CA HIS A 907 -14.09 27.77 -25.34
C HIS A 907 -13.30 27.99 -24.05
N VAL A 908 -13.99 28.33 -22.97
CA VAL A 908 -13.39 28.40 -21.62
C VAL A 908 -14.17 27.53 -20.65
N ILE A 909 -13.53 26.50 -20.11
CA ILE A 909 -14.08 25.69 -19.02
C ILE A 909 -13.61 26.25 -17.68
N ARG A 910 -14.53 26.47 -16.74
CA ARG A 910 -14.25 26.98 -15.39
C ARG A 910 -14.78 26.02 -14.33
N LEU A 911 -13.97 25.75 -13.31
CA LEU A 911 -14.29 24.92 -12.15
C LEU A 911 -14.43 25.81 -10.91
N TYR A 912 -15.64 25.86 -10.36
CA TYR A 912 -16.04 26.69 -9.23
C TYR A 912 -16.01 25.90 -7.93
N VAL A 913 -15.49 26.53 -6.88
CA VAL A 913 -15.55 26.00 -5.52
C VAL A 913 -17.01 25.95 -5.05
N ILE A 914 -17.44 24.80 -4.54
CA ILE A 914 -18.71 24.62 -3.82
C ILE A 914 -18.41 24.04 -2.45
N ASP A 915 -18.04 22.76 -2.39
CA ASP A 915 -17.75 22.08 -1.13
C ASP A 915 -16.23 22.09 -0.83
N ASN A 916 -15.88 21.99 0.45
CA ASN A 916 -14.50 22.01 0.92
C ASN A 916 -13.75 20.73 0.50
N TYR A 917 -12.43 20.84 0.31
CA TYR A 917 -11.50 19.73 0.07
C TYR A 917 -11.74 18.87 -1.18
N VAL A 918 -12.63 19.30 -2.08
CA VAL A 918 -12.72 18.73 -3.43
C VAL A 918 -11.36 18.91 -4.09
N THR A 919 -10.68 17.81 -4.43
CA THR A 919 -9.29 17.85 -4.89
C THR A 919 -9.15 17.20 -6.27
N LEU A 920 -8.53 17.89 -7.22
CA LEU A 920 -8.46 17.50 -8.63
C LEU A 920 -7.03 17.23 -9.08
N ASP A 921 -6.82 16.08 -9.72
CA ASP A 921 -5.55 15.58 -10.27
C ASP A 921 -5.43 15.88 -11.78
N LYS A 922 -6.54 15.72 -12.52
CA LYS A 922 -6.60 15.85 -13.98
C LYS A 922 -8.03 16.16 -14.46
N ILE A 923 -8.14 16.85 -15.59
CA ILE A 923 -9.40 17.09 -16.31
C ILE A 923 -9.26 16.55 -17.73
N VAL A 924 -10.25 15.80 -18.24
CA VAL A 924 -10.25 15.31 -19.61
C VAL A 924 -11.59 15.60 -20.29
N LEU A 925 -11.53 16.12 -21.52
CA LEU A 925 -12.66 16.26 -22.44
C LEU A 925 -12.44 15.29 -23.59
N TYR A 926 -13.23 14.22 -23.65
CA TYR A 926 -13.18 13.31 -24.79
C TYR A 926 -14.10 13.82 -25.91
N THR A 927 -13.52 14.05 -27.08
CA THR A 927 -14.25 14.43 -28.30
C THR A 927 -14.56 13.23 -29.19
N THR A 928 -13.95 12.07 -28.89
CA THR A 928 -14.28 10.76 -29.46
C THR A 928 -14.60 9.73 -28.37
N ALA A 929 -14.88 8.48 -28.77
CA ALA A 929 -15.13 7.40 -27.81
C ALA A 929 -13.90 7.15 -26.93
N ARG A 930 -14.10 7.24 -25.61
CA ARG A 930 -13.08 6.97 -24.60
C ARG A 930 -12.61 5.51 -24.64
N ARG A 931 -11.30 5.30 -24.56
CA ARG A 931 -10.66 4.00 -24.33
C ARG A 931 -10.36 3.78 -22.84
N ALA A 932 -10.52 2.55 -22.37
CA ALA A 932 -10.26 2.19 -20.98
C ALA A 932 -8.75 2.27 -20.66
N SER A 933 -8.41 3.02 -19.61
CA SER A 933 -7.05 3.20 -19.08
C SER A 933 -7.15 3.66 -17.62
N ASN A 934 -6.06 3.54 -16.86
CA ASN A 934 -6.05 3.96 -15.46
C ASN A 934 -5.85 5.49 -15.33
N LEU A 935 -4.82 6.01 -15.97
CA LEU A 935 -4.34 7.38 -15.85
C LEU A 935 -5.02 8.33 -16.86
N GLY A 936 -5.73 7.79 -17.85
CA GLY A 936 -6.25 8.56 -18.97
C GLY A 936 -5.14 9.01 -19.94
N PRO A 937 -5.49 9.76 -21.00
CA PRO A 937 -4.50 10.25 -21.96
C PRO A 937 -3.49 11.21 -21.31
N GLN A 938 -2.32 11.41 -21.93
CA GLN A 938 -1.35 12.40 -21.49
C GLN A 938 -1.92 13.83 -21.59
N PHE A 939 -1.35 14.77 -20.83
CA PHE A 939 -1.76 16.18 -20.91
C PHE A 939 -1.56 16.72 -22.34
N SER A 940 -2.56 17.45 -22.84
CA SER A 940 -2.53 18.08 -24.16
C SER A 940 -1.47 19.17 -24.24
N MET A 941 -1.01 19.43 -25.47
CA MET A 941 -0.15 20.58 -25.74
C MET A 941 -0.88 21.88 -25.36
N VAL A 942 -0.14 22.82 -24.75
CA VAL A 942 -0.61 24.18 -24.47
C VAL A 942 0.10 25.13 -25.41
N VAL A 943 -0.64 25.84 -26.25
CA VAL A 943 -0.08 26.81 -27.21
C VAL A 943 0.71 27.89 -26.45
N GLY A 944 1.98 28.08 -26.79
CA GLY A 944 2.87 29.04 -26.13
C GLY A 944 3.71 28.49 -24.97
N CYS A 945 3.50 27.23 -24.57
CA CYS A 945 4.37 26.50 -23.65
C CYS A 945 5.33 25.58 -24.39
N ALA A 946 6.51 25.31 -23.81
CA ALA A 946 7.41 24.30 -24.36
C ALA A 946 6.73 22.92 -24.29
N PRO A 947 6.72 22.14 -25.39
CA PRO A 947 6.17 20.79 -25.37
C PRO A 947 6.94 19.93 -24.35
N ARG A 948 6.21 19.15 -23.53
CA ARG A 948 6.79 18.06 -22.73
C ARG A 948 6.85 16.83 -23.61
N PHE A 949 8.05 16.47 -24.04
CA PHE A 949 8.29 15.22 -24.77
C PHE A 949 8.57 14.10 -23.78
N MET A 950 7.80 13.02 -23.84
CA MET A 950 8.21 11.74 -23.27
C MET A 950 8.60 10.83 -24.41
N VAL A 951 9.85 10.37 -24.39
CA VAL A 951 10.31 9.35 -25.33
C VAL A 951 9.76 8.02 -24.82
N GLU A 952 8.83 7.42 -25.56
CA GLU A 952 8.45 6.03 -25.26
C GLU A 952 9.62 5.11 -25.58
N SER A 953 10.15 4.49 -24.53
CA SER A 953 11.28 3.57 -24.63
C SER A 953 10.81 2.13 -24.82
N ASP A 954 11.69 1.24 -25.29
CA ASP A 954 11.44 -0.20 -25.24
C ASP A 954 11.87 -0.69 -23.85
N PRO A 955 10.93 -1.05 -22.96
CA PRO A 955 11.28 -1.46 -21.59
C PRO A 955 12.11 -2.73 -21.56
N CYS A 956 12.23 -3.48 -22.67
CA CYS A 956 12.91 -4.77 -22.74
C CYS A 956 14.38 -4.73 -23.20
N GLN A 957 14.92 -3.56 -23.60
CA GLN A 957 16.27 -3.49 -24.17
C GLN A 957 17.35 -3.74 -23.09
N GLY A 958 18.12 -4.82 -23.22
CA GLY A 958 19.26 -5.12 -22.33
C GLY A 958 18.90 -5.58 -20.90
N VAL A 959 17.62 -5.81 -20.61
CA VAL A 959 17.11 -6.11 -19.26
C VAL A 959 17.76 -7.35 -18.65
N VAL A 960 17.86 -8.45 -19.39
CA VAL A 960 18.39 -9.72 -18.86
C VAL A 960 19.80 -9.56 -18.30
N ASP A 961 20.66 -8.86 -19.03
CA ASP A 961 22.03 -8.60 -18.59
C ASP A 961 22.07 -7.68 -17.37
N SER A 962 21.14 -6.73 -17.25
CA SER A 962 21.00 -5.91 -16.05
C SER A 962 20.62 -6.74 -14.85
N LEU A 963 19.54 -7.52 -14.94
CA LEU A 963 19.06 -8.34 -13.83
C LEU A 963 20.15 -9.31 -13.34
N ASN A 964 20.85 -9.99 -14.25
CA ASN A 964 21.94 -10.90 -13.85
C ASN A 964 23.07 -10.16 -13.13
N ARG A 965 23.40 -8.93 -13.53
CA ARG A 965 24.38 -8.09 -12.80
C ARG A 965 23.84 -7.66 -11.45
N ASP A 966 22.58 -7.23 -11.40
CA ASP A 966 21.96 -6.69 -10.19
C ASP A 966 21.80 -7.75 -9.10
N LEU A 967 21.53 -9.01 -9.47
CA LEU A 967 21.50 -10.14 -8.53
C LEU A 967 22.83 -10.27 -7.77
N ALA A 968 23.94 -10.22 -8.51
CA ALA A 968 25.27 -10.34 -7.94
C ALA A 968 25.73 -9.05 -7.24
N ALA A 969 25.42 -7.89 -7.82
CA ALA A 969 25.93 -6.60 -7.35
C ALA A 969 25.14 -6.01 -6.18
N CYS A 970 23.83 -6.26 -6.11
CA CYS A 970 22.96 -5.73 -5.06
C CYS A 970 22.79 -6.73 -3.92
N TYR A 971 22.57 -8.01 -4.24
CA TYR A 971 22.20 -9.00 -3.22
C TYR A 971 23.34 -9.96 -2.86
N GLY A 972 24.37 -10.06 -3.70
CA GLY A 972 25.50 -10.96 -3.44
C GLY A 972 25.14 -12.45 -3.47
N LEU A 973 24.01 -12.80 -4.11
CA LEU A 973 23.47 -14.17 -4.15
C LEU A 973 23.61 -14.78 -5.54
N ALA A 974 23.88 -16.07 -5.62
CA ALA A 974 23.67 -16.86 -6.83
C ALA A 974 22.21 -17.35 -6.91
N ALA A 975 21.71 -17.59 -8.12
CA ALA A 975 20.33 -18.07 -8.32
C ALA A 975 20.01 -19.38 -7.56
N SER A 976 21.02 -20.23 -7.34
CA SER A 976 20.89 -21.49 -6.58
C SER A 976 20.80 -21.30 -5.07
N GLU A 977 21.13 -20.12 -4.55
CA GLU A 977 21.07 -19.79 -3.11
C GLU A 977 19.73 -19.17 -2.72
N ILE A 978 18.90 -18.81 -3.70
CA ILE A 978 17.59 -18.18 -3.48
C ILE A 978 16.58 -19.26 -3.07
N PRO A 979 15.92 -19.14 -1.89
CA PRO A 979 14.96 -20.13 -1.40
C PRO A 979 13.82 -20.37 -2.38
N LEU A 980 13.49 -21.63 -2.67
CA LEU A 980 12.40 -22.03 -3.58
C LEU A 980 11.01 -21.66 -3.02
N PRO A 981 9.99 -21.45 -3.87
CA PRO A 981 8.64 -21.12 -3.42
C PRO A 981 8.08 -22.21 -2.50
N LYS A 982 7.45 -21.80 -1.40
CA LYS A 982 6.76 -22.69 -0.47
C LYS A 982 5.51 -23.26 -1.12
N VAL A 983 5.20 -24.53 -0.85
CA VAL A 983 3.97 -25.18 -1.33
C VAL A 983 3.05 -25.46 -0.15
N ALA A 984 1.84 -24.90 -0.19
CA ALA A 984 0.81 -25.15 0.82
C ALA A 984 0.01 -26.43 0.54
N SER A 985 -0.54 -27.04 1.60
CA SER A 985 -1.42 -28.22 1.48
C SER A 985 -2.65 -28.08 2.39
N ILE A 986 -3.83 -28.00 1.76
CA ILE A 986 -5.10 -27.62 2.35
C ILE A 986 -6.05 -28.82 2.34
N ALA A 987 -6.02 -29.58 3.44
CA ALA A 987 -6.92 -30.72 3.66
C ALA A 987 -8.34 -30.25 4.02
N ALA A 988 -9.34 -31.12 3.88
CA ALA A 988 -10.74 -30.80 4.19
C ALA A 988 -10.95 -30.16 5.59
N ARG A 989 -10.19 -30.60 6.60
CA ARG A 989 -10.26 -30.07 7.98
C ARG A 989 -9.84 -28.61 8.14
N TYR A 990 -9.13 -28.03 7.16
CA TYR A 990 -8.73 -26.62 7.18
C TYR A 990 -9.96 -25.71 7.26
N TRP A 991 -11.04 -26.08 6.58
CA TRP A 991 -12.28 -25.31 6.47
C TRP A 991 -13.20 -25.41 7.70
N ASN A 992 -12.88 -26.26 8.69
CA ASN A 992 -13.72 -26.48 9.88
C ASN A 992 -13.69 -25.33 10.91
N SER A 993 -12.92 -24.28 10.66
CA SER A 993 -12.80 -23.09 11.51
C SER A 993 -12.66 -21.85 10.62
N ASP A 994 -12.73 -20.67 11.22
CA ASP A 994 -12.33 -19.43 10.55
C ASP A 994 -10.94 -19.59 9.91
N THR A 995 -10.82 -19.15 8.66
CA THR A 995 -9.62 -19.26 7.83
C THR A 995 -8.92 -17.92 7.62
N THR A 996 -9.46 -16.83 8.16
CA THR A 996 -9.00 -15.45 7.93
C THR A 996 -7.53 -15.24 8.32
N PHE A 997 -7.14 -15.68 9.52
CA PHE A 997 -5.75 -15.60 10.04
C PHE A 997 -5.09 -16.98 10.18
N LYS A 998 -5.70 -18.00 9.57
CA LYS A 998 -5.29 -19.38 9.80
C LYS A 998 -4.04 -19.68 9.00
N ARG A 999 -2.90 -19.82 9.68
CA ARG A 999 -1.69 -20.38 9.07
C ARG A 999 -1.98 -21.79 8.55
N PHE A 1000 -1.46 -22.10 7.37
CA PHE A 1000 -1.55 -23.41 6.74
C PHE A 1000 -0.20 -24.10 6.74
N ALA A 1001 -0.22 -25.43 6.64
CA ALA A 1001 1.01 -26.20 6.53
C ALA A 1001 1.67 -25.94 5.17
N THR A 1002 2.91 -25.49 5.19
CA THR A 1002 3.75 -25.33 4.00
C THR A 1002 4.87 -26.36 4.00
N ARG A 1003 5.31 -26.75 2.81
CA ARG A 1003 6.49 -27.59 2.57
C ARG A 1003 7.45 -26.81 1.69
N GLU A 1004 8.71 -26.72 2.10
CA GLU A 1004 9.78 -26.13 1.31
C GLU A 1004 10.48 -27.22 0.48
N PRO A 1005 10.50 -27.12 -0.86
CA PRO A 1005 11.21 -28.09 -1.67
C PRO A 1005 12.73 -27.88 -1.51
N ALA A 1006 13.45 -28.98 -1.27
CA ALA A 1006 14.91 -28.94 -1.15
C ALA A 1006 15.61 -28.87 -2.51
N ILE A 1007 14.96 -29.34 -3.57
CA ILE A 1007 15.48 -29.38 -4.94
C ILE A 1007 14.33 -29.05 -5.89
N LEU A 1008 14.65 -28.30 -6.94
CA LEU A 1008 13.74 -27.98 -8.03
C LEU A 1008 13.34 -29.26 -8.80
N GLY A 1009 12.09 -29.37 -9.24
CA GLY A 1009 11.67 -30.46 -10.13
C GLY A 1009 12.37 -30.42 -11.49
N GLU A 1010 12.17 -31.46 -12.31
CA GLU A 1010 12.72 -31.50 -13.67
C GLU A 1010 11.92 -30.59 -14.60
N ALA A 1011 12.62 -29.76 -15.38
CA ALA A 1011 12.01 -28.90 -16.37
C ALA A 1011 11.39 -29.71 -17.53
N ARG A 1012 10.10 -29.52 -17.78
CA ARG A 1012 9.36 -30.22 -18.84
C ARG A 1012 9.12 -29.35 -20.07
N TYR A 1013 8.71 -28.09 -19.89
CA TYR A 1013 8.21 -27.25 -20.98
C TYR A 1013 9.11 -26.03 -21.24
N PRO A 1014 9.98 -26.07 -22.26
CA PRO A 1014 10.90 -24.97 -22.53
C PRO A 1014 10.13 -23.71 -22.98
N VAL A 1015 10.53 -22.57 -22.46
CA VAL A 1015 10.02 -21.24 -22.83
C VAL A 1015 10.97 -20.51 -23.79
N GLU A 1016 11.77 -21.26 -24.55
CA GLU A 1016 12.65 -20.68 -25.59
C GLU A 1016 11.90 -20.63 -26.93
N PRO A 1017 11.96 -19.50 -27.67
CA PRO A 1017 11.25 -19.31 -28.93
C PRO A 1017 11.96 -19.98 -30.13
N ASP A 1018 12.28 -21.26 -29.97
CA ASP A 1018 13.01 -22.05 -30.96
C ASP A 1018 12.10 -22.58 -32.08
N GLU A 1019 12.63 -22.61 -33.30
CA GLU A 1019 11.93 -23.16 -34.46
C GLU A 1019 11.59 -24.65 -34.24
N GLY A 1020 10.31 -24.99 -34.38
CA GLY A 1020 9.82 -26.36 -34.18
C GLY A 1020 9.45 -26.71 -32.73
N LYS A 1021 9.51 -25.75 -31.80
CA LYS A 1021 8.90 -25.88 -30.47
C LYS A 1021 7.43 -26.28 -30.62
N ASN A 1022 7.05 -27.35 -29.94
CA ASN A 1022 5.68 -27.82 -29.83
C ASN A 1022 5.53 -28.48 -28.46
N ILE A 1023 5.04 -27.70 -27.49
CA ILE A 1023 4.83 -28.15 -26.12
C ILE A 1023 3.79 -29.27 -26.06
N LEU A 1024 2.79 -29.27 -26.94
CA LEU A 1024 1.77 -30.33 -26.97
C LEU A 1024 2.36 -31.73 -27.17
N ARG A 1025 3.54 -31.87 -27.79
CA ARG A 1025 4.23 -33.17 -27.93
C ARG A 1025 4.88 -33.68 -26.65
N ARG A 1026 5.04 -32.80 -25.65
CA ARG A 1026 5.63 -33.12 -24.34
C ARG A 1026 4.56 -33.45 -23.30
N ILE A 1027 3.31 -33.11 -23.58
CA ILE A 1027 2.17 -33.42 -22.72
C ILE A 1027 1.86 -34.93 -22.85
N PRO A 1028 1.76 -35.67 -21.72
CA PRO A 1028 1.39 -37.08 -21.75
C PRO A 1028 0.04 -37.29 -22.48
N SER A 1029 0.01 -38.21 -23.46
CA SER A 1029 -1.19 -38.44 -24.29
C SER A 1029 -1.97 -39.70 -23.94
N ASP A 1030 -1.35 -40.60 -23.18
CA ASP A 1030 -1.94 -41.87 -22.80
C ASP A 1030 -3.01 -41.67 -21.70
N MET A 1031 -3.83 -42.69 -21.52
CA MET A 1031 -4.90 -42.69 -20.52
C MET A 1031 -4.29 -42.93 -19.14
N PRO A 1032 -4.52 -42.05 -18.12
CA PRO A 1032 -4.06 -42.30 -16.77
C PRO A 1032 -4.55 -43.66 -16.23
N VAL A 1033 -3.65 -44.46 -15.67
CA VAL A 1033 -3.93 -45.77 -15.09
C VAL A 1033 -3.60 -45.78 -13.60
N GLU A 1034 -4.55 -46.20 -12.78
CA GLU A 1034 -4.40 -46.25 -11.34
C GLU A 1034 -3.39 -47.32 -10.91
N HIS A 1035 -2.50 -46.95 -10.01
CA HIS A 1035 -1.48 -47.82 -9.44
C HIS A 1035 -1.43 -47.69 -7.91
N ASP A 1036 -1.59 -48.81 -7.20
CA ASP A 1036 -1.49 -48.92 -5.74
C ASP A 1036 -2.36 -47.92 -4.94
N GLY A 1037 -3.54 -47.62 -5.46
CA GLY A 1037 -4.51 -46.69 -4.90
C GLY A 1037 -4.32 -45.24 -5.34
N VAL A 1038 -3.44 -44.95 -6.32
CA VAL A 1038 -3.11 -43.59 -6.76
C VAL A 1038 -3.35 -43.39 -8.25
N LEU A 1039 -3.93 -42.24 -8.61
CA LEU A 1039 -4.01 -41.68 -9.96
C LEU A 1039 -3.42 -40.27 -9.93
N ALA A 1040 -2.48 -39.97 -10.82
CA ALA A 1040 -1.82 -38.66 -10.86
C ALA A 1040 -1.60 -38.22 -12.32
N PHE A 1041 -2.13 -37.07 -12.72
CA PHE A 1041 -2.02 -36.60 -14.11
C PHE A 1041 -2.09 -35.08 -14.20
N GLU A 1042 -1.61 -34.56 -15.32
CA GLU A 1042 -1.50 -33.13 -15.58
C GLU A 1042 -2.80 -32.58 -16.21
N ALA A 1043 -3.22 -31.39 -15.81
CA ALA A 1043 -4.48 -30.80 -16.26
C ALA A 1043 -4.42 -30.38 -17.74
N GLU A 1044 -3.26 -29.92 -18.20
CA GLU A 1044 -3.01 -29.53 -19.58
C GLU A 1044 -3.12 -30.70 -20.57
N SER A 1045 -3.18 -31.96 -20.11
CA SER A 1045 -3.50 -33.12 -20.95
C SER A 1045 -4.80 -32.93 -21.74
N ALA A 1046 -5.76 -32.15 -21.20
CA ALA A 1046 -7.00 -31.82 -21.89
C ALA A 1046 -6.81 -31.01 -23.18
N LEU A 1047 -5.70 -30.26 -23.32
CA LEU A 1047 -5.36 -29.51 -24.55
C LEU A 1047 -5.14 -30.43 -25.76
N LEU A 1048 -4.77 -31.69 -25.54
CA LEU A 1048 -4.52 -32.65 -26.61
C LEU A 1048 -5.79 -32.99 -27.40
N ASN A 1049 -6.96 -32.81 -26.80
CA ASN A 1049 -8.27 -33.01 -27.41
C ASN A 1049 -8.38 -34.36 -28.15
N ASN A 1050 -8.04 -35.44 -27.44
CA ASN A 1050 -7.94 -36.80 -27.95
C ASN A 1050 -8.89 -37.76 -27.21
N ALA A 1051 -8.73 -39.07 -27.41
CA ALA A 1051 -9.60 -40.08 -26.80
C ALA A 1051 -9.41 -40.27 -25.29
N SER A 1052 -8.28 -39.79 -24.75
CA SER A 1052 -7.88 -39.89 -23.34
C SER A 1052 -8.23 -38.61 -22.57
N ALA A 1053 -8.14 -37.43 -23.18
CA ALA A 1053 -8.49 -36.17 -22.54
C ALA A 1053 -8.95 -35.10 -23.55
N TRP A 1054 -9.94 -34.28 -23.19
CA TRP A 1054 -10.52 -33.26 -24.08
C TRP A 1054 -11.17 -32.08 -23.35
N LEU A 1055 -11.21 -30.93 -24.03
CA LEU A 1055 -11.91 -29.73 -23.57
C LEU A 1055 -13.35 -29.70 -24.09
N THR A 1056 -14.27 -29.23 -23.23
CA THR A 1056 -15.64 -28.84 -23.60
C THR A 1056 -15.81 -27.35 -23.31
N PRO A 1057 -16.11 -26.51 -24.31
CA PRO A 1057 -16.36 -25.08 -24.07
C PRO A 1057 -17.69 -24.87 -23.32
N ALA A 1058 -17.90 -23.66 -22.81
CA ALA A 1058 -19.15 -23.30 -22.18
C ALA A 1058 -20.33 -23.37 -23.17
N LEU A 1059 -21.52 -23.71 -22.69
CA LEU A 1059 -22.72 -23.85 -23.54
C LEU A 1059 -23.51 -22.55 -23.70
N ASP A 1060 -23.42 -21.63 -22.74
CA ASP A 1060 -24.16 -20.36 -22.68
C ASP A 1060 -23.40 -19.17 -23.28
N GLY A 1061 -22.18 -19.40 -23.71
CA GLY A 1061 -21.32 -18.34 -24.18
C GLY A 1061 -19.91 -18.86 -24.45
N PRO A 1062 -18.98 -17.95 -24.71
CA PRO A 1062 -17.71 -18.34 -25.26
C PRO A 1062 -16.63 -18.70 -24.20
N GLY A 1063 -17.03 -19.05 -22.97
CA GLY A 1063 -16.10 -19.43 -21.89
C GLY A 1063 -15.34 -20.74 -22.19
N ALA A 1064 -14.08 -20.82 -21.79
CA ALA A 1064 -13.24 -22.01 -22.02
C ALA A 1064 -12.11 -22.13 -20.99
N TRP A 1065 -11.57 -23.34 -20.84
CA TRP A 1065 -10.28 -23.56 -20.19
C TRP A 1065 -9.15 -23.27 -21.19
N ARG A 1066 -8.18 -22.46 -20.79
CA ARG A 1066 -7.02 -22.07 -21.61
C ARG A 1066 -5.75 -22.26 -20.80
N HIS A 1067 -4.63 -22.51 -21.48
CA HIS A 1067 -3.37 -22.73 -20.79
C HIS A 1067 -2.77 -21.42 -20.26
N VAL A 1068 -2.09 -21.51 -19.13
CA VAL A 1068 -1.22 -20.48 -18.53
C VAL A 1068 0.00 -21.18 -17.93
N GLN A 1069 0.98 -20.44 -17.44
CA GLN A 1069 2.12 -21.03 -16.73
C GLN A 1069 1.75 -21.53 -15.32
N ALA A 1070 2.53 -22.49 -14.81
CA ALA A 1070 2.56 -22.91 -13.42
C ALA A 1070 4.00 -22.91 -12.88
N GLU A 1071 4.14 -23.01 -11.56
CA GLU A 1071 5.43 -23.06 -10.84
C GLU A 1071 6.01 -24.49 -10.72
N THR A 1072 5.28 -25.50 -11.21
CA THR A 1072 5.69 -26.90 -11.27
C THR A 1072 6.62 -27.21 -12.45
N ASP A 1073 7.04 -28.46 -12.58
CA ASP A 1073 8.01 -28.96 -13.56
C ASP A 1073 9.24 -28.05 -13.59
N GLY A 1074 9.83 -27.84 -12.42
CA GLY A 1074 11.00 -26.99 -12.24
C GLY A 1074 10.79 -25.54 -12.68
N GLY A 1075 9.62 -24.97 -12.40
CA GLY A 1075 9.25 -23.61 -12.81
C GLY A 1075 9.00 -23.49 -14.30
N THR A 1076 8.60 -24.56 -14.98
CA THR A 1076 8.24 -24.56 -16.40
C THR A 1076 6.83 -25.07 -16.70
N GLY A 1077 6.09 -25.51 -15.69
CA GLY A 1077 4.79 -26.15 -15.76
C GLY A 1077 3.71 -25.36 -16.49
N LEU A 1078 2.61 -26.06 -16.81
CA LEU A 1078 1.43 -25.52 -17.46
C LEU A 1078 0.21 -25.75 -16.58
N ALA A 1079 -0.53 -24.68 -16.29
CA ALA A 1079 -1.86 -24.80 -15.73
C ALA A 1079 -2.94 -24.51 -16.76
N MET A 1080 -4.16 -24.94 -16.44
CA MET A 1080 -5.38 -24.59 -17.15
C MET A 1080 -6.15 -23.57 -16.34
N ARG A 1081 -6.44 -22.41 -16.94
CA ARG A 1081 -7.23 -21.31 -16.38
C ARG A 1081 -8.59 -21.23 -17.05
N ALA A 1082 -9.66 -21.14 -16.26
CA ALA A 1082 -11.00 -20.91 -16.79
C ALA A 1082 -11.18 -19.42 -17.13
N GLU A 1083 -11.62 -19.09 -18.35
CA GLU A 1083 -11.75 -17.69 -18.78
C GLU A 1083 -13.04 -17.42 -19.55
N PRO A 1084 -13.66 -16.23 -19.36
CA PRO A 1084 -14.65 -15.72 -20.29
C PRO A 1084 -13.98 -15.24 -21.59
N ASN A 1085 -14.69 -15.24 -22.71
CA ASN A 1085 -14.10 -14.78 -23.97
C ASN A 1085 -14.16 -13.25 -24.08
N ARG A 1086 -13.08 -12.67 -24.64
CA ARG A 1086 -12.89 -11.26 -25.00
C ARG A 1086 -12.78 -10.26 -23.84
N GLY A 1087 -11.57 -10.15 -23.29
CA GLY A 1087 -10.89 -8.87 -23.01
C GLY A 1087 -11.43 -7.96 -21.91
N GLU A 1088 -12.66 -8.14 -21.43
CA GLU A 1088 -13.22 -7.45 -20.28
C GLU A 1088 -13.31 -8.45 -19.13
N TRP A 1089 -12.44 -8.32 -18.13
CA TRP A 1089 -12.47 -9.10 -16.90
C TRP A 1089 -13.68 -8.67 -16.05
N ASN A 1090 -14.87 -9.10 -16.45
CA ASN A 1090 -15.99 -9.21 -15.52
C ASN A 1090 -15.93 -10.59 -14.85
N PRO A 1091 -16.10 -10.69 -13.52
CA PRO A 1091 -16.23 -11.99 -12.87
C PRO A 1091 -17.41 -12.73 -13.51
N VAL A 1092 -17.11 -13.85 -14.17
CA VAL A 1092 -18.12 -14.71 -14.78
C VAL A 1092 -18.31 -15.93 -13.88
N SER A 1093 -19.56 -16.27 -13.65
CA SER A 1093 -19.96 -17.52 -13.01
C SER A 1093 -20.76 -18.35 -13.98
N TRP A 1094 -20.46 -19.64 -14.07
CA TRP A 1094 -21.19 -20.60 -14.90
C TRP A 1094 -22.04 -21.51 -14.03
N THR A 1095 -23.10 -22.09 -14.59
CA THR A 1095 -23.85 -23.17 -13.92
C THR A 1095 -23.25 -24.52 -14.30
N ILE A 1096 -23.58 -25.58 -13.56
CA ILE A 1096 -23.10 -26.95 -13.87
C ILE A 1096 -23.45 -27.37 -15.31
N GLU A 1097 -24.61 -26.94 -15.80
CA GLU A 1097 -25.10 -27.26 -17.14
C GLU A 1097 -24.29 -26.54 -18.22
N THR A 1098 -23.82 -25.32 -17.96
CA THR A 1098 -23.20 -24.46 -18.97
C THR A 1098 -21.69 -24.34 -18.85
N ALA A 1099 -21.11 -24.76 -17.72
CA ALA A 1099 -19.70 -24.62 -17.40
C ALA A 1099 -18.76 -25.27 -18.44
N PRO A 1100 -17.64 -24.60 -18.78
CA PRO A 1100 -16.58 -25.23 -19.56
C PRO A 1100 -15.91 -26.33 -18.73
N ARG A 1101 -15.44 -27.38 -19.41
CA ARG A 1101 -14.98 -28.62 -18.76
C ARG A 1101 -13.64 -29.10 -19.31
N MET A 1102 -12.76 -29.55 -18.41
CA MET A 1102 -11.66 -30.44 -18.75
C MET A 1102 -12.10 -31.88 -18.48
N ASN A 1103 -11.97 -32.77 -19.46
CA ASN A 1103 -12.41 -34.16 -19.32
C ASN A 1103 -11.23 -35.10 -19.50
N TYR A 1104 -11.20 -36.16 -18.69
CA TYR A 1104 -10.13 -37.16 -18.64
C TYR A 1104 -10.76 -38.54 -18.53
N ARG A 1105 -10.37 -39.44 -19.42
CA ARG A 1105 -10.67 -40.86 -19.30
C ARG A 1105 -9.57 -41.50 -18.46
N VAL A 1106 -9.93 -42.25 -17.43
CA VAL A 1106 -8.99 -42.89 -16.51
C VAL A 1106 -9.33 -44.37 -16.32
N ALA A 1107 -8.33 -45.21 -16.07
CA ALA A 1107 -8.53 -46.61 -15.71
C ALA A 1107 -8.24 -46.84 -14.22
N VAL A 1108 -9.23 -47.35 -13.50
CA VAL A 1108 -9.14 -47.68 -12.07
C VAL A 1108 -9.01 -49.19 -11.91
N THR A 1109 -7.96 -49.67 -11.25
CA THR A 1109 -7.74 -51.11 -11.02
C THR A 1109 -8.31 -51.57 -9.68
N THR A 1110 -8.34 -50.67 -8.69
CA THR A 1110 -8.80 -50.94 -7.34
C THR A 1110 -10.01 -50.08 -6.99
N ALA A 1111 -11.17 -50.73 -6.79
CA ALA A 1111 -12.38 -50.04 -6.39
C ALA A 1111 -12.25 -49.46 -4.96
N GLY A 1112 -12.84 -48.29 -4.74
CA GLY A 1112 -12.98 -47.68 -3.43
C GLY A 1112 -13.15 -46.17 -3.48
N ARG A 1113 -13.07 -45.57 -2.28
CA ARG A 1113 -13.09 -44.13 -2.08
C ARG A 1113 -11.72 -43.52 -2.37
N TYR A 1114 -11.69 -42.48 -3.19
CA TYR A 1114 -10.50 -41.69 -3.52
C TYR A 1114 -10.69 -40.24 -3.05
N HIS A 1115 -9.68 -39.67 -2.41
CA HIS A 1115 -9.54 -38.24 -2.12
C HIS A 1115 -8.94 -37.54 -3.33
N VAL A 1116 -9.69 -36.59 -3.89
CA VAL A 1116 -9.32 -35.80 -5.06
C VAL A 1116 -8.64 -34.52 -4.59
N TRP A 1117 -7.39 -34.36 -4.98
CA TRP A 1117 -6.57 -33.18 -4.73
C TRP A 1117 -6.31 -32.45 -6.05
N LEU A 1118 -6.40 -31.13 -6.00
CA LEU A 1118 -6.02 -30.24 -7.10
C LEU A 1118 -4.82 -29.40 -6.67
N TYR A 1119 -3.82 -29.27 -7.53
CA TYR A 1119 -2.82 -28.21 -7.39
C TYR A 1119 -3.34 -26.98 -8.12
N ALA A 1120 -3.74 -25.98 -7.35
CA ALA A 1120 -4.52 -24.85 -7.84
C ALA A 1120 -4.00 -23.50 -7.32
N GLU A 1121 -4.39 -22.45 -8.02
CA GLU A 1121 -4.20 -21.05 -7.64
C GLU A 1121 -5.51 -20.31 -7.97
N VAL A 1122 -5.97 -19.47 -7.02
CA VAL A 1122 -7.23 -18.73 -7.11
C VAL A 1122 -7.03 -17.31 -6.56
N ASP A 1123 -7.32 -16.30 -7.38
CA ASP A 1123 -7.02 -14.90 -7.07
C ASP A 1123 -8.04 -14.28 -6.09
N SER A 1124 -9.29 -14.77 -6.06
CA SER A 1124 -10.35 -14.22 -5.17
C SER A 1124 -11.49 -15.21 -4.91
N LYS A 1125 -12.31 -14.92 -3.89
CA LYS A 1125 -13.58 -15.62 -3.59
C LYS A 1125 -14.61 -15.62 -4.74
N MET A 1126 -14.42 -14.77 -5.75
CA MET A 1126 -15.29 -14.75 -6.94
C MET A 1126 -14.79 -15.72 -8.01
N GLN A 1127 -13.59 -16.28 -7.85
CA GLN A 1127 -12.84 -17.08 -8.81
C GLN A 1127 -12.43 -18.44 -8.21
N ASP A 1128 -13.26 -19.03 -7.35
CA ASP A 1128 -12.86 -20.14 -6.48
C ASP A 1128 -13.69 -21.42 -6.65
N MET A 1129 -14.53 -21.52 -7.68
CA MET A 1129 -15.48 -22.63 -7.83
C MET A 1129 -15.05 -23.59 -8.93
N CYS A 1130 -14.88 -24.87 -8.55
CA CYS A 1130 -14.69 -25.98 -9.47
C CYS A 1130 -15.56 -27.17 -9.01
N TRP A 1131 -16.22 -27.85 -9.95
CA TRP A 1131 -16.92 -29.11 -9.68
C TRP A 1131 -16.20 -30.29 -10.32
N ILE A 1132 -16.36 -31.48 -9.74
CA ILE A 1132 -15.96 -32.73 -10.36
C ILE A 1132 -17.18 -33.56 -10.79
N SER A 1133 -17.10 -34.22 -11.94
CA SER A 1133 -18.07 -35.21 -12.41
C SER A 1133 -17.41 -36.55 -12.69
N VAL A 1134 -18.15 -37.63 -12.46
CA VAL A 1134 -17.75 -39.01 -12.80
C VAL A 1134 -18.82 -39.59 -13.72
N ASP A 1135 -18.42 -40.07 -14.89
CA ASP A 1135 -19.29 -40.67 -15.90
C ASP A 1135 -20.49 -39.78 -16.26
N GLY A 1136 -20.25 -38.47 -16.36
CA GLY A 1136 -21.25 -37.45 -16.66
C GLY A 1136 -22.14 -37.02 -15.49
N SER A 1137 -22.00 -37.66 -14.32
CA SER A 1137 -22.71 -37.28 -13.09
C SER A 1137 -21.85 -36.39 -12.22
N VAL A 1138 -22.26 -35.14 -12.05
CA VAL A 1138 -21.58 -34.18 -11.16
C VAL A 1138 -21.75 -34.63 -9.71
N GLN A 1139 -20.63 -34.68 -8.98
CA GLN A 1139 -20.63 -35.08 -7.57
C GLN A 1139 -21.29 -33.98 -6.72
N PRO A 1140 -21.82 -34.32 -5.53
CA PRO A 1140 -22.57 -33.36 -4.72
C PRO A 1140 -21.73 -32.11 -4.42
N ALA A 1141 -22.22 -30.94 -4.84
CA ALA A 1141 -21.50 -29.68 -4.63
C ALA A 1141 -21.24 -29.38 -3.15
N ALA A 1142 -22.07 -29.89 -2.24
CA ALA A 1142 -21.87 -29.80 -0.79
C ALA A 1142 -20.64 -30.58 -0.27
N GLU A 1143 -20.13 -31.53 -1.05
CA GLU A 1143 -18.92 -32.30 -0.74
C GLU A 1143 -17.66 -31.66 -1.36
N HIS A 1144 -17.81 -30.67 -2.24
CA HIS A 1144 -16.68 -29.98 -2.87
C HIS A 1144 -16.10 -28.89 -1.97
N CYS A 1145 -14.77 -28.83 -1.87
CA CYS A 1145 -14.01 -27.92 -1.03
C CYS A 1145 -14.54 -27.84 0.40
N SER A 1146 -15.01 -28.98 0.94
CA SER A 1146 -15.70 -29.03 2.25
C SER A 1146 -16.90 -28.08 2.40
N GLY A 1147 -17.50 -27.62 1.29
CA GLY A 1147 -18.65 -26.73 1.25
C GLY A 1147 -18.33 -25.23 1.16
N HIS A 1148 -17.06 -24.82 1.01
CA HIS A 1148 -16.64 -23.43 1.21
C HIS A 1148 -15.90 -22.76 0.02
N GLY A 1149 -15.70 -23.46 -1.11
CA GLY A 1149 -14.92 -22.96 -2.28
C GLY A 1149 -13.42 -23.22 -2.15
N LEU A 1150 -12.63 -22.97 -3.22
CA LEU A 1150 -11.18 -23.19 -3.23
C LEU A 1150 -10.38 -22.06 -2.56
N TRP A 1151 -11.02 -20.94 -2.25
CA TRP A 1151 -10.35 -19.72 -1.80
C TRP A 1151 -10.47 -19.51 -0.30
N ALA A 1152 -9.38 -19.04 0.30
CA ALA A 1152 -9.35 -18.44 1.63
C ALA A 1152 -8.43 -17.22 1.57
N PHE A 1153 -8.61 -16.28 2.51
CA PHE A 1153 -7.76 -15.08 2.61
C PHE A 1153 -6.28 -15.41 2.51
N GLY A 1154 -5.78 -16.31 3.36
CA GLY A 1154 -4.38 -16.71 3.36
C GLY A 1154 -3.86 -17.41 2.10
N LEU A 1155 -4.74 -17.87 1.20
CA LEU A 1155 -4.35 -18.63 0.01
C LEU A 1155 -4.30 -17.78 -1.26
N ARG A 1156 -4.64 -16.49 -1.16
CA ARG A 1156 -4.63 -15.57 -2.30
C ARG A 1156 -3.26 -15.58 -2.98
N TYR A 1157 -3.24 -15.77 -4.30
CA TYR A 1157 -2.05 -15.82 -5.14
C TYR A 1157 -1.08 -16.99 -4.90
N ILE A 1158 -1.35 -17.88 -3.94
CA ILE A 1158 -0.45 -18.99 -3.61
C ILE A 1158 -0.89 -20.25 -4.35
N TRP A 1159 0.05 -20.85 -5.07
CA TRP A 1159 -0.11 -22.22 -5.56
C TRP A 1159 -0.15 -23.22 -4.41
N HIS A 1160 -1.24 -23.98 -4.33
CA HIS A 1160 -1.45 -24.89 -3.21
C HIS A 1160 -2.17 -26.17 -3.64
N TRP A 1161 -1.88 -27.26 -2.91
CA TRP A 1161 -2.69 -28.47 -2.99
C TRP A 1161 -3.95 -28.29 -2.16
N THR A 1162 -5.13 -28.53 -2.73
CA THR A 1162 -6.40 -28.46 -2.02
C THR A 1162 -7.23 -29.71 -2.26
N GLU A 1163 -7.78 -30.28 -1.19
CA GLU A 1163 -8.68 -31.43 -1.27
C GLU A 1163 -10.04 -30.96 -1.79
N LEU A 1164 -10.31 -31.26 -3.06
CA LEU A 1164 -11.57 -30.90 -3.70
C LEU A 1164 -12.73 -31.72 -3.16
N SER A 1165 -12.64 -33.05 -3.14
CA SER A 1165 -13.75 -33.93 -2.73
C SER A 1165 -13.25 -35.34 -2.49
N SER A 1166 -14.08 -36.19 -1.88
CA SER A 1166 -13.94 -37.64 -2.05
C SER A 1166 -14.90 -38.15 -3.12
N ILE A 1167 -14.50 -39.16 -3.91
CA ILE A 1167 -15.36 -39.83 -4.89
C ILE A 1167 -15.24 -41.35 -4.77
N GLU A 1168 -16.33 -42.07 -5.05
CA GLU A 1168 -16.32 -43.54 -5.12
C GLU A 1168 -16.07 -43.98 -6.57
N LEU A 1169 -15.02 -44.76 -6.80
CA LEU A 1169 -14.70 -45.32 -8.11
C LEU A 1169 -14.76 -46.84 -8.08
N SER A 1170 -15.43 -47.42 -9.08
CA SER A 1170 -15.37 -48.86 -9.32
C SER A 1170 -14.10 -49.23 -10.09
N ALA A 1171 -13.69 -50.49 -10.07
CA ALA A 1171 -12.65 -50.95 -10.99
C ALA A 1171 -13.21 -50.92 -12.42
N GLY A 1172 -12.55 -50.22 -13.33
CA GLY A 1172 -13.06 -49.98 -14.68
C GLY A 1172 -12.49 -48.72 -15.31
N ILE A 1173 -13.04 -48.35 -16.47
CA ILE A 1173 -12.74 -47.08 -17.14
C ILE A 1173 -13.82 -46.08 -16.75
N HIS A 1174 -13.40 -44.88 -16.36
CA HIS A 1174 -14.27 -43.79 -15.94
C HIS A 1174 -13.91 -42.50 -16.70
N ASP A 1175 -14.93 -41.68 -17.00
CA ASP A 1175 -14.73 -40.33 -17.52
C ASP A 1175 -14.85 -39.34 -16.35
N LEU A 1176 -13.73 -38.72 -15.96
CA LEU A 1176 -13.67 -37.65 -14.97
C LEU A 1176 -13.79 -36.29 -15.67
N GLY A 1177 -14.57 -35.39 -15.11
CA GLY A 1177 -14.71 -34.02 -15.61
C GLY A 1177 -14.46 -32.98 -14.52
N LEU A 1178 -13.66 -31.96 -14.80
CA LEU A 1178 -13.49 -30.77 -13.96
C LEU A 1178 -14.21 -29.59 -14.62
N LEU A 1179 -15.23 -29.04 -13.96
CA LEU A 1179 -16.12 -28.01 -14.49
C LEU A 1179 -15.83 -26.69 -13.76
N ALA A 1180 -15.57 -25.60 -14.51
CA ALA A 1180 -15.36 -24.29 -13.90
C ALA A 1180 -16.71 -23.69 -13.47
N GLY A 1181 -16.85 -23.38 -12.18
CA GLY A 1181 -17.98 -22.61 -11.67
C GLY A 1181 -17.78 -21.11 -11.75
N SER A 1182 -16.53 -20.66 -11.80
CA SER A 1182 -16.17 -19.26 -11.98
C SER A 1182 -14.93 -19.09 -12.86
N GLY A 1183 -14.85 -17.95 -13.54
CA GLY A 1183 -13.66 -17.55 -14.29
C GLY A 1183 -12.51 -17.22 -13.33
N GLY A 1184 -11.27 -17.46 -13.76
CA GLY A 1184 -10.06 -17.16 -13.01
C GLY A 1184 -9.38 -18.37 -12.35
N VAL A 1185 -10.14 -19.43 -12.02
CA VAL A 1185 -9.59 -20.67 -11.41
C VAL A 1185 -8.47 -21.25 -12.26
N ARG A 1186 -7.29 -21.52 -11.65
CA ARG A 1186 -6.14 -22.18 -12.30
C ARG A 1186 -5.88 -23.54 -11.68
N ILE A 1187 -5.71 -24.56 -12.52
CA ILE A 1187 -5.43 -25.94 -12.10
C ILE A 1187 -4.27 -26.49 -12.93
N ASP A 1188 -3.23 -26.97 -12.26
CA ASP A 1188 -2.03 -27.56 -12.88
C ASP A 1188 -2.08 -29.10 -12.81
N ARG A 1189 -2.30 -29.67 -11.62
CA ARG A 1189 -2.23 -31.12 -11.39
C ARG A 1189 -3.45 -31.68 -10.71
N VAL A 1190 -3.77 -32.93 -11.03
CA VAL A 1190 -4.85 -33.71 -10.43
C VAL A 1190 -4.27 -34.97 -9.78
N TYR A 1191 -4.49 -35.12 -8.47
CA TYR A 1191 -3.99 -36.25 -7.68
C TYR A 1191 -5.14 -36.91 -6.93
N LEU A 1192 -5.39 -38.19 -7.18
CA LEU A 1192 -6.39 -38.99 -6.50
C LEU A 1192 -5.68 -40.08 -5.70
N THR A 1193 -5.99 -40.20 -4.41
CA THR A 1193 -5.46 -41.29 -3.57
C THR A 1193 -6.53 -41.94 -2.69
N ARG A 1194 -6.39 -43.23 -2.41
CA ARG A 1194 -7.18 -43.94 -1.40
C ARG A 1194 -6.64 -43.79 0.04
N GLY A 1195 -5.43 -43.29 0.20
CA GLY A 1195 -4.78 -43.11 1.49
C GLY A 1195 -4.93 -41.69 2.07
N ASP A 1196 -4.35 -41.49 3.25
CA ASP A 1196 -4.33 -40.20 3.97
C ASP A 1196 -3.06 -39.38 3.68
N GLU A 1197 -2.20 -39.83 2.75
CA GLU A 1197 -0.98 -39.10 2.40
C GLU A 1197 -1.27 -37.79 1.67
N LEU A 1198 -0.38 -36.81 1.89
CA LEU A 1198 -0.42 -35.56 1.14
C LEU A 1198 0.07 -35.80 -0.30
N PRO A 1199 -0.41 -35.00 -1.27
CA PRO A 1199 0.13 -35.02 -2.62
C PRO A 1199 1.65 -34.81 -2.63
N PRO A 1200 2.38 -35.40 -3.60
CA PRO A 1200 3.84 -35.27 -3.68
C PRO A 1200 4.27 -33.84 -4.02
N MET A 1201 5.51 -33.49 -3.64
CA MET A 1201 6.16 -32.25 -4.08
C MET A 1201 6.54 -32.34 -5.56
N ASP A 1202 6.87 -31.21 -6.18
CA ASP A 1202 7.17 -31.15 -7.63
C ASP A 1202 8.30 -32.11 -8.06
N ASN A 1203 9.38 -32.19 -7.29
CA ASN A 1203 10.50 -33.11 -7.53
C ASN A 1203 10.18 -34.59 -7.25
N GLU A 1204 9.04 -34.87 -6.60
CA GLU A 1204 8.54 -36.21 -6.30
C GLU A 1204 7.39 -36.63 -7.23
N TRP A 1205 6.89 -35.69 -8.03
CA TRP A 1205 5.73 -35.88 -8.89
C TRP A 1205 6.00 -36.96 -9.95
N LYS A 1206 5.07 -37.91 -10.05
CA LYS A 1206 5.10 -38.98 -11.05
C LYS A 1206 3.70 -39.14 -11.61
N SER A 1207 3.54 -38.77 -12.87
CA SER A 1207 2.29 -39.05 -13.58
C SER A 1207 2.08 -40.56 -13.71
N THR A 1208 0.83 -41.00 -13.58
CA THR A 1208 0.37 -42.36 -13.80
C THR A 1208 -0.11 -42.58 -15.24
N VAL A 1209 0.42 -41.81 -16.18
CA VAL A 1209 0.15 -41.88 -17.62
C VAL A 1209 1.22 -42.71 -18.33
#